data_AF-A0A094J176-F1
#
_entry.id   AF-A0A094J176-F1
#
_cell.length_a   1.000
_cell.length_b   1.000
_cell.length_c   1.000
_cell.angle_alpha   90.00
_cell.angle_beta   90.00
_cell.angle_gamma   90.00
#
_symmetry.space_group_name_H-M   'P 1'
#
loop_
_entity.id
_entity.type
_entity.pdbx_description
1 polymer ?
#
loop_
_entity_poly.entity_id
_entity_poly.type
_entity_poly.pdbx_seq_one_letter_code
_entity_poly.pdbx_strand_id
1 'polypeptide(L)'
;MDIPTSPQKEQLHEVANLMLDIYRTLVHIRYLDPSWIIEGPHNIDDLLPMYRSYDLDASVIYLYSILPYIEPARGKRMDFFQGGNHRSVIIYNARNHCIWIYDQESGGSTDHNLLEGCKVFSREEYERSQEESREVSEASGEGEEDEEEGGDDEDGEYDEGGQDDEDEDEDEDEENTDEFYDENDGRPAANVLRDIIKWYHELIELPGDGDESGALWDSEILLPLYPKHGWPSETFDGDAFEVDQVRAAATKVAKESAEQPINEVQKHNAWVSDVGGYRKRERADQLARKAAATTDDELWIARWELWKSEEHDRYMVEGLRRSEAAMYNASPARQFQKPDELPLWEERQLRMDSWGKQRELKKIQQEVERLQQASKLQKSSQVKLRYAAKQVAVYQKAHEAARLDAERLFPGRLFTVGLGVEINGQDYEERMGYFTNSIERVQRELELMREWMVQVPNSAQHARQVVKNELDRKEKHLEFYRFIEREISPLQAQDDNERFFDHRREHSRTDWDNGGLPRPEWEALLNEARRRADKAGFYRLSLPVEYGGQNKGNLWMSVIREHLASKGLGLFNDLQNEHSVVGNFPTIVMLLSFGNEAQRKEFIPGQLAGKVIMTFGLTEPDHGSDATHLETVAKPETRNGVKGFVLNGRKKWQTGMHVATHCILFARTSGRVGSTNGITAFIVPAKTPGIKVESYEWTFNMPTDHATVSLKDVWVPSTAIFGPPTSGLSVAQAFLHDNRIRQAASSLGAATFCIQESIKYAKDRKPFGKALAWNQGIQFPLVELLTQTEMLRLLIRKTANDMDSMPHRDVEKKLTDKVSMCNYWANRLCCESADRAIQVHGGVGYSRHKPFEHIYRHHRRYRITEGSEEVQMRKVAFKVFGLSELAKAQKQAAKL
;
A
#
# COMPACT_ATOMS: atom_id res chain seq x y z
N MET A 1 -24.48 -21.96 -44.85
CA MET A 1 -23.28 -21.11 -44.83
C MET A 1 -22.32 -21.65 -45.86
N ASP A 2 -22.13 -20.91 -46.96
CA ASP A 2 -21.22 -21.29 -48.02
C ASP A 2 -19.77 -21.10 -47.57
N ILE A 3 -18.93 -22.11 -47.78
CA ILE A 3 -17.49 -22.02 -47.48
C ILE A 3 -16.90 -20.93 -48.39
N PRO A 4 -16.03 -20.02 -47.89
CA PRO A 4 -15.43 -18.98 -48.72
C PRO A 4 -14.78 -19.57 -49.97
N THR A 5 -15.01 -18.93 -51.11
CA THR A 5 -14.42 -19.33 -52.39
C THR A 5 -12.89 -19.18 -52.36
N SER A 6 -12.16 -19.88 -53.24
CA SER A 6 -10.68 -19.77 -53.26
C SER A 6 -10.17 -18.33 -53.40
N PRO A 7 -10.74 -17.45 -54.25
CA PRO A 7 -10.34 -16.05 -54.32
C PRO A 7 -10.61 -15.26 -53.02
N GLN A 8 -11.75 -15.50 -52.37
CA GLN A 8 -12.08 -14.86 -51.08
C GLN A 8 -11.11 -15.31 -49.98
N LYS A 9 -10.70 -16.59 -49.98
CA LYS A 9 -9.69 -17.08 -49.04
C LYS A 9 -8.36 -16.36 -49.24
N GLU A 10 -7.91 -16.17 -50.48
CA GLU A 10 -6.67 -15.43 -50.77
C GLU A 10 -6.70 -14.00 -50.22
N GLN A 11 -7.82 -13.28 -50.40
CA GLN A 11 -8.00 -11.93 -49.83
C GLN A 11 -7.99 -11.92 -48.30
N LEU A 12 -8.64 -12.90 -47.65
CA LEU A 12 -8.63 -13.02 -46.18
C LEU A 12 -7.23 -13.39 -45.64
N HIS A 13 -6.48 -14.23 -46.36
CA HIS A 13 -5.07 -14.51 -46.03
C HIS A 13 -4.18 -13.29 -46.20
N GLU A 14 -4.41 -12.47 -47.24
CA GLU A 14 -3.69 -11.21 -47.43
C GLU A 14 -3.93 -10.25 -46.24
N VAL A 15 -5.18 -10.10 -45.80
CA VAL A 15 -5.53 -9.31 -44.60
C VAL A 15 -4.85 -9.87 -43.35
N ALA A 16 -4.91 -11.18 -43.12
CA ALA A 16 -4.29 -11.82 -41.96
C ALA A 16 -2.75 -11.64 -41.95
N ASN A 17 -2.11 -11.75 -43.11
CA ASN A 17 -0.66 -11.54 -43.25
C ASN A 17 -0.28 -10.07 -43.02
N LEU A 18 -1.05 -9.12 -43.56
CA LEU A 18 -0.78 -7.69 -43.34
C LEU A 18 -1.00 -7.29 -41.88
N MET A 19 -2.01 -7.85 -41.20
CA MET A 19 -2.16 -7.68 -39.74
C MET A 19 -0.97 -8.25 -38.98
N LEU A 20 -0.44 -9.41 -39.40
CA LEU A 20 0.77 -9.99 -38.81
C LEU A 20 1.99 -9.08 -39.03
N ASP A 21 2.11 -8.48 -40.21
CA ASP A 21 3.20 -7.55 -40.53
C ASP A 21 3.09 -6.25 -39.74
N ILE A 22 1.89 -5.76 -39.43
CA ILE A 22 1.69 -4.67 -38.45
C ILE A 22 2.24 -5.08 -37.09
N TYR A 23 1.84 -6.25 -36.55
CA TYR A 23 2.35 -6.71 -35.25
C TYR A 23 3.87 -6.91 -35.25
N ARG A 24 4.44 -7.41 -36.34
CA ARG A 24 5.90 -7.53 -36.50
C ARG A 24 6.58 -6.16 -36.56
N THR A 25 5.97 -5.19 -37.21
CA THR A 25 6.44 -3.79 -37.23
C THR A 25 6.42 -3.22 -35.81
N LEU A 26 5.33 -3.41 -35.07
CA LEU A 26 5.21 -3.03 -33.66
C LEU A 26 6.25 -3.72 -32.76
N VAL A 27 6.62 -4.98 -33.05
CA VAL A 27 7.74 -5.66 -32.38
C VAL A 27 9.08 -5.02 -32.73
N HIS A 28 9.31 -4.69 -34.00
CA HIS A 28 10.55 -4.09 -34.46
C HIS A 28 10.79 -2.71 -33.85
N ILE A 29 9.75 -1.88 -33.71
CA ILE A 29 9.81 -0.59 -32.98
C ILE A 29 9.78 -0.75 -31.45
N ARG A 30 9.87 -1.99 -30.93
CA ARG A 30 9.88 -2.33 -29.49
C ARG A 30 8.58 -2.01 -28.74
N TYR A 31 7.48 -1.81 -29.44
CA TYR A 31 6.17 -1.62 -28.84
C TYR A 31 5.59 -2.94 -28.31
N LEU A 32 5.63 -4.01 -29.10
CA LEU A 32 5.14 -5.34 -28.69
C LEU A 32 6.30 -6.29 -28.33
N ASP A 33 6.05 -7.19 -27.38
CA ASP A 33 6.93 -8.35 -27.16
C ASP A 33 6.59 -9.43 -28.20
N PRO A 34 7.57 -9.98 -28.93
CA PRO A 34 7.30 -10.98 -29.97
C PRO A 34 6.63 -12.25 -29.42
N SER A 35 6.81 -12.55 -28.12
CA SER A 35 6.18 -13.71 -27.50
C SER A 35 4.68 -13.56 -27.26
N TRP A 36 4.11 -12.37 -27.47
CA TRP A 36 2.68 -12.11 -27.32
C TRP A 36 1.90 -12.39 -28.60
N ILE A 37 2.56 -12.46 -29.76
CA ILE A 37 1.91 -12.71 -31.03
C ILE A 37 1.58 -14.20 -31.16
N ILE A 38 0.30 -14.52 -31.33
CA ILE A 38 -0.17 -15.86 -31.69
C ILE A 38 -0.55 -15.84 -33.17
N GLU A 39 0.30 -16.45 -34.00
CA GLU A 39 0.04 -16.62 -35.42
C GLU A 39 -1.00 -17.74 -35.65
N GLY A 40 -1.89 -17.55 -36.63
CA GLY A 40 -2.82 -18.59 -37.05
C GLY A 40 -2.15 -19.72 -37.86
N PRO A 41 -2.90 -20.77 -38.22
CA PRO A 41 -4.32 -20.97 -37.95
C PRO A 41 -4.61 -21.48 -36.53
N HIS A 42 -5.77 -21.11 -36.00
CA HIS A 42 -6.26 -21.49 -34.67
C HIS A 42 -7.27 -22.62 -34.76
N ASN A 43 -7.33 -23.46 -33.73
CA ASN A 43 -8.43 -24.40 -33.58
C ASN A 43 -9.64 -23.65 -32.98
N ILE A 44 -10.71 -23.53 -33.77
CA ILE A 44 -11.94 -22.82 -33.39
C ILE A 44 -13.13 -23.77 -33.20
N ASP A 45 -12.93 -25.09 -33.17
CA ASP A 45 -14.01 -26.09 -33.15
C ASP A 45 -15.01 -25.86 -32.01
N ASP A 46 -14.51 -25.46 -30.84
CA ASP A 46 -15.31 -25.19 -29.64
C ASP A 46 -16.11 -23.87 -29.73
N LEU A 47 -15.73 -22.95 -30.63
CA LEU A 47 -16.38 -21.66 -30.84
C LEU A 47 -17.44 -21.70 -31.96
N LEU A 48 -17.37 -22.70 -32.84
CA LEU A 48 -18.31 -22.86 -33.96
C LEU A 48 -19.78 -22.90 -33.53
N PRO A 49 -20.20 -23.53 -32.40
CA PRO A 49 -21.59 -23.49 -31.95
C PRO A 49 -22.07 -22.07 -31.62
N MET A 50 -21.23 -21.27 -30.97
CA MET A 50 -21.51 -19.88 -30.61
C MET A 50 -21.54 -18.99 -31.86
N TYR A 51 -20.58 -19.13 -32.77
CA TYR A 51 -20.58 -18.37 -34.02
C TYR A 51 -21.83 -18.62 -34.87
N ARG A 52 -22.36 -19.85 -34.82
CA ARG A 52 -23.61 -20.22 -35.48
C ARG A 52 -24.84 -19.62 -34.80
N SER A 53 -24.84 -19.42 -33.48
CA SER A 53 -25.98 -18.79 -32.79
C SER A 53 -26.11 -17.30 -33.07
N TYR A 54 -25.01 -16.63 -33.45
CA TYR A 54 -24.97 -15.22 -33.85
C TYR A 54 -25.05 -15.00 -35.37
N ASP A 55 -25.32 -16.06 -36.15
CA ASP A 55 -25.40 -16.03 -37.62
C ASP A 55 -24.20 -15.35 -38.32
N LEU A 56 -22.99 -15.57 -37.78
CA LEU A 56 -21.78 -14.96 -38.34
C LEU A 56 -21.48 -15.49 -39.75
N ASP A 57 -21.09 -14.58 -40.65
CA ASP A 57 -20.73 -14.91 -42.03
C ASP A 57 -19.54 -15.89 -42.09
N ALA A 58 -19.57 -16.83 -43.04
CA ALA A 58 -18.53 -17.84 -43.19
C ALA A 58 -17.13 -17.25 -43.49
N SER A 59 -17.08 -16.08 -44.14
CA SER A 59 -15.84 -15.32 -44.36
C SER A 59 -15.26 -14.78 -43.05
N VAL A 60 -16.11 -14.29 -42.15
CA VAL A 60 -15.74 -13.81 -40.81
C VAL A 60 -15.22 -14.98 -39.97
N ILE A 61 -15.97 -16.09 -39.92
CA ILE A 61 -15.55 -17.31 -39.21
C ILE A 61 -14.20 -17.83 -39.73
N TYR A 62 -14.02 -17.84 -41.06
CA TYR A 62 -12.74 -18.24 -41.67
C TYR A 62 -11.61 -17.28 -41.31
N LEU A 63 -11.85 -15.97 -41.34
CA LEU A 63 -10.86 -14.97 -40.93
C LEU A 63 -10.42 -15.17 -39.48
N TYR A 64 -11.36 -15.32 -38.53
CA TYR A 64 -11.03 -15.60 -37.13
C TYR A 64 -10.19 -16.87 -36.94
N SER A 65 -10.33 -17.86 -37.84
CA SER A 65 -9.50 -19.07 -37.80
C SER A 65 -8.04 -18.86 -38.23
N ILE A 66 -7.73 -17.79 -38.97
CA ILE A 66 -6.38 -17.53 -39.51
C ILE A 66 -5.76 -16.21 -39.01
N LEU A 67 -6.56 -15.31 -38.47
CA LEU A 67 -6.13 -13.98 -38.05
C LEU A 67 -5.13 -14.08 -36.90
N PRO A 68 -3.96 -13.44 -36.97
CA PRO A 68 -3.08 -13.33 -35.82
C PRO A 68 -3.75 -12.50 -34.72
N TYR A 69 -3.48 -12.81 -33.46
CA TYR A 69 -3.91 -11.99 -32.34
C TYR A 69 -2.82 -11.91 -31.26
N ILE A 70 -2.97 -10.96 -30.34
CA ILE A 70 -2.06 -10.77 -29.22
C ILE A 70 -2.66 -11.47 -27.98
N GLU A 71 -1.92 -12.40 -27.37
CA GLU A 71 -2.36 -13.08 -26.14
C GLU A 71 -2.19 -12.14 -24.92
N PRO A 72 -3.26 -11.81 -24.17
CA PRO A 72 -3.15 -10.94 -23.01
C PRO A 72 -2.40 -11.65 -21.87
N ALA A 73 -1.10 -11.42 -21.73
CA ALA A 73 -0.30 -12.00 -20.67
C ALA A 73 -0.52 -11.28 -19.31
N ARG A 74 -1.76 -11.25 -18.78
CA ARG A 74 -2.19 -10.77 -17.42
C ARG A 74 -1.14 -9.93 -16.64
N GLY A 75 -0.76 -8.81 -17.22
CA GLY A 75 0.09 -7.77 -16.67
C GLY A 75 -0.25 -6.57 -17.51
N LYS A 76 -1.27 -5.81 -17.06
CA LYS A 76 -1.91 -4.72 -17.80
C LYS A 76 -0.85 -3.75 -18.35
N ARG A 77 -0.53 -3.84 -19.64
CA ARG A 77 -0.32 -2.65 -20.44
C ARG A 77 -1.73 -2.21 -20.82
N MET A 78 -2.23 -1.20 -20.10
CA MET A 78 -3.62 -0.73 -20.22
C MET A 78 -3.85 -0.07 -21.59
N ASP A 79 -2.81 0.47 -22.20
CA ASP A 79 -2.79 1.16 -23.49
C ASP A 79 -3.25 0.31 -24.69
N PHE A 80 -2.75 -0.93 -24.86
CA PHE A 80 -3.02 -1.70 -26.09
C PHE A 80 -4.42 -2.33 -26.17
N PHE A 81 -5.00 -2.75 -25.03
CA PHE A 81 -6.24 -3.55 -25.01
C PHE A 81 -7.45 -2.84 -24.39
N GLN A 82 -7.29 -1.73 -23.67
CA GLN A 82 -8.41 -0.99 -23.09
C GLN A 82 -8.85 0.20 -23.92
N GLY A 83 -8.38 0.30 -25.17
CA GLY A 83 -8.85 1.30 -26.12
C GLY A 83 -8.73 2.72 -25.59
N GLY A 84 -7.61 3.05 -24.92
CA GLY A 84 -7.46 4.32 -24.20
C GLY A 84 -7.89 5.47 -25.08
N ASN A 85 -8.92 6.22 -24.67
CA ASN A 85 -9.78 7.11 -25.47
C ASN A 85 -9.25 7.36 -26.88
N HIS A 86 -9.30 6.34 -27.75
CA HIS A 86 -8.68 6.45 -29.05
C HIS A 86 -9.62 7.30 -29.87
N ARG A 87 -9.16 8.51 -30.20
CA ARG A 87 -9.87 9.37 -31.13
C ARG A 87 -10.32 8.61 -32.38
N SER A 88 -9.58 7.58 -32.83
CA SER A 88 -9.90 6.80 -34.02
C SER A 88 -10.23 5.30 -33.80
N VAL A 89 -11.18 4.75 -34.55
CA VAL A 89 -11.55 3.31 -34.62
C VAL A 89 -11.32 2.76 -36.02
N ILE A 90 -10.81 1.53 -36.11
CA ILE A 90 -10.63 0.80 -37.38
C ILE A 90 -11.76 -0.22 -37.54
N ILE A 91 -12.57 -0.06 -38.59
CA ILE A 91 -13.69 -0.96 -38.91
C ILE A 91 -13.36 -1.73 -40.17
N TYR A 92 -13.43 -3.07 -40.13
CA TYR A 92 -13.22 -3.93 -41.29
C TYR A 92 -14.53 -4.59 -41.75
N ASN A 93 -14.91 -4.36 -43.01
CA ASN A 93 -16.05 -5.04 -43.63
C ASN A 93 -15.56 -6.28 -44.38
N ALA A 94 -15.83 -7.46 -43.83
CA ALA A 94 -15.41 -8.74 -44.41
C ALA A 94 -16.10 -9.09 -45.74
N ARG A 95 -17.28 -8.53 -46.03
CA ARG A 95 -18.01 -8.78 -47.29
C ARG A 95 -17.42 -7.97 -48.45
N ASN A 96 -17.11 -6.70 -48.19
CA ASN A 96 -16.62 -5.76 -49.20
C ASN A 96 -15.08 -5.65 -49.23
N HIS A 97 -14.39 -6.25 -48.25
CA HIS A 97 -12.93 -6.17 -48.08
C HIS A 97 -12.39 -4.73 -48.02
N CYS A 98 -13.12 -3.86 -47.31
CA CYS A 98 -12.72 -2.46 -47.07
C CYS A 98 -12.50 -2.19 -45.58
N ILE A 99 -11.66 -1.20 -45.29
CA ILE A 99 -11.42 -0.66 -43.95
C ILE A 99 -11.79 0.83 -43.92
N TRP A 100 -12.41 1.25 -42.82
CA TRP A 100 -12.62 2.64 -42.44
C TRP A 100 -11.77 2.96 -41.21
N ILE A 101 -11.15 4.14 -41.18
CA ILE A 101 -10.51 4.70 -39.97
C ILE A 101 -11.33 5.93 -39.57
N TYR A 102 -12.04 5.83 -38.46
CA TYR A 102 -13.13 6.74 -38.08
C TYR A 102 -12.81 7.49 -36.78
N ASP A 103 -12.95 8.82 -36.78
CA ASP A 103 -12.86 9.68 -35.60
C ASP A 103 -14.15 9.61 -34.79
N GLN A 104 -14.07 9.14 -33.54
CA GLN A 104 -15.23 8.98 -32.65
C GLN A 104 -15.81 10.32 -32.18
N GLU A 105 -15.00 11.37 -32.10
CA GLU A 105 -15.43 12.69 -31.60
C GLU A 105 -15.93 13.58 -32.72
N SER A 106 -15.21 13.62 -33.84
CA SER A 106 -15.57 14.51 -34.97
C SER A 106 -16.50 13.86 -36.00
N GLY A 107 -16.67 12.54 -35.95
CA GLY A 107 -17.47 11.77 -36.89
C GLY A 107 -16.91 11.68 -38.31
N GLY A 108 -15.68 12.15 -38.56
CA GLY A 108 -14.99 12.11 -39.85
C GLY A 108 -13.94 10.99 -39.98
N SER A 109 -13.28 10.86 -41.13
CA SER A 109 -12.16 9.91 -41.28
C SER A 109 -10.83 10.52 -40.83
N THR A 110 -10.04 9.73 -40.10
CA THR A 110 -8.63 10.05 -39.78
C THR A 110 -7.63 9.36 -40.72
N ASP A 111 -8.09 8.74 -41.82
CA ASP A 111 -7.18 8.19 -42.82
C ASP A 111 -6.45 9.32 -43.55
N HIS A 112 -5.12 9.41 -43.35
CA HIS A 112 -4.24 10.39 -44.00
C HIS A 112 -4.40 10.48 -45.52
N ASN A 113 -4.82 9.40 -46.21
CA ASN A 113 -4.99 9.40 -47.66
C ASN A 113 -6.35 9.92 -48.13
N LEU A 114 -7.37 9.96 -47.25
CA LEU A 114 -8.66 10.59 -47.55
C LEU A 114 -8.65 12.09 -47.24
N LEU A 115 -7.63 12.55 -46.50
CA LEU A 115 -7.40 13.95 -46.16
C LEU A 115 -6.66 14.75 -47.26
N GLU A 116 -6.42 14.18 -48.45
CA GLU A 116 -5.79 14.88 -49.60
C GLU A 116 -6.70 15.98 -50.18
N GLY A 117 -6.67 17.13 -49.52
CA GLY A 117 -7.37 18.37 -49.86
C GLY A 117 -7.16 19.47 -48.80
N CYS A 118 -6.85 19.08 -47.56
CA CYS A 118 -6.38 20.00 -46.54
C CYS A 118 -4.85 19.92 -46.44
N LYS A 119 -4.18 21.07 -46.57
CA LYS A 119 -2.75 21.18 -46.28
C LYS A 119 -2.48 20.65 -44.87
N VAL A 120 -1.58 19.68 -44.75
CA VAL A 120 -0.87 19.43 -43.49
C VAL A 120 -0.15 20.73 -43.15
N PHE A 121 -0.64 21.46 -42.15
CA PHE A 121 0.07 22.63 -41.65
C PHE A 121 1.37 22.14 -41.03
N SER A 122 2.50 22.72 -41.45
CA SER A 122 3.72 22.58 -40.65
C SER A 122 3.47 23.16 -39.26
N ARG A 123 4.17 22.67 -38.23
CA ARG A 123 4.03 23.15 -36.84
C ARG A 123 4.14 24.68 -36.73
N GLU A 124 4.99 25.29 -37.56
CA GLU A 124 5.17 26.75 -37.69
C GLU A 124 4.00 27.48 -38.39
N GLU A 125 3.13 26.77 -39.11
CA GLU A 125 1.91 27.33 -39.72
C GLU A 125 0.68 27.10 -38.84
N TYR A 126 0.66 26.02 -38.05
CA TYR A 126 -0.36 25.77 -37.01
C TYR A 126 -0.23 26.74 -35.84
N GLU A 127 0.98 27.01 -35.37
CA GLU A 127 1.21 28.03 -34.33
C GLU A 127 0.85 29.44 -34.83
N ARG A 128 1.05 29.71 -36.12
CA ARG A 128 0.69 30.99 -36.77
C ARG A 128 -0.81 31.15 -36.98
N SER A 129 -1.53 30.07 -37.28
CA SER A 129 -2.99 30.11 -37.39
C SER A 129 -3.64 30.25 -36.02
N GLN A 130 -3.05 29.70 -34.95
CA GLN A 130 -3.49 29.91 -33.57
C GLN A 130 -3.22 31.35 -33.07
N GLU A 131 -2.13 32.00 -33.51
CA GLU A 131 -1.88 33.43 -33.26
C GLU A 131 -2.84 34.34 -34.05
N GLU A 132 -3.11 34.06 -35.34
CA GLU A 132 -4.09 34.82 -36.14
C GLU A 132 -5.53 34.63 -35.63
N SER A 133 -5.87 33.45 -35.09
CA SER A 133 -7.19 33.17 -34.45
C SER A 133 -7.36 33.89 -33.12
N ARG A 134 -6.27 34.12 -32.38
CA ARG A 134 -6.26 34.93 -31.15
C ARG A 134 -6.39 36.43 -31.45
N GLU A 135 -5.77 36.92 -32.52
CA GLU A 135 -5.94 38.33 -32.93
C GLU A 135 -7.35 38.64 -33.47
N VAL A 136 -8.03 37.66 -34.08
CA VAL A 136 -9.41 37.81 -34.57
C VAL A 136 -10.44 37.67 -33.44
N SER A 137 -10.23 36.78 -32.46
CA SER A 137 -11.13 36.65 -31.29
C SER A 137 -11.02 37.81 -30.29
N GLU A 138 -9.89 38.54 -30.23
CA GLU A 138 -9.81 39.80 -29.49
C GLU A 138 -10.53 40.98 -30.19
N ALA A 139 -10.83 40.87 -31.49
CA ALA A 139 -11.43 41.94 -32.29
C ALA A 139 -12.96 41.82 -32.46
N SER A 140 -13.55 40.63 -32.32
CA SER A 140 -15.00 40.42 -32.42
C SER A 140 -15.54 39.78 -31.15
N GLY A 141 -15.89 40.61 -30.16
CA GLY A 141 -16.60 40.15 -28.98
C GLY A 141 -18.04 39.82 -29.30
N GLU A 142 -18.34 38.53 -29.48
CA GLU A 142 -19.67 37.94 -29.36
C GLU A 142 -19.47 36.45 -29.04
N GLY A 143 -20.08 36.01 -27.95
CA GLY A 143 -19.91 34.66 -27.42
C GLY A 143 -20.94 33.70 -28.01
N GLU A 144 -20.56 32.43 -28.11
CA GLU A 144 -21.48 31.30 -28.24
C GLU A 144 -21.08 30.21 -27.25
N GLU A 145 -22.12 29.52 -26.80
CA GLU A 145 -22.21 28.55 -25.72
C GLU A 145 -21.69 27.19 -26.21
N ASP A 146 -20.77 26.57 -25.47
CA ASP A 146 -20.39 25.18 -25.65
C ASP A 146 -20.61 24.40 -24.35
N GLU A 147 -21.25 23.26 -24.51
CA GLU A 147 -21.62 22.26 -23.51
C GLU A 147 -20.35 21.60 -22.94
N GLU A 148 -20.13 21.73 -21.63
CA GLU A 148 -19.07 21.02 -20.92
C GLU A 148 -19.51 19.58 -20.62
N GLU A 149 -18.80 18.60 -21.19
CA GLU A 149 -18.74 17.23 -20.69
C GLU A 149 -18.20 17.23 -19.26
N GLY A 150 -19.07 16.85 -18.32
CA GLY A 150 -18.71 16.63 -16.93
C GLY A 150 -17.94 15.32 -16.77
N GLY A 151 -16.67 15.43 -16.36
CA GLY A 151 -15.90 14.30 -15.87
C GLY A 151 -16.36 13.86 -14.49
N ASP A 152 -16.82 12.62 -14.38
CA ASP A 152 -16.95 11.88 -13.14
C ASP A 152 -16.15 10.57 -13.25
N ASP A 153 -15.01 10.52 -12.54
CA ASP A 153 -14.26 9.31 -12.24
C ASP A 153 -15.07 8.43 -11.26
N GLU A 154 -15.75 7.40 -11.76
CA GLU A 154 -16.32 6.33 -10.94
C GLU A 154 -15.59 4.99 -11.17
N ASP A 155 -14.71 4.66 -10.21
CA ASP A 155 -14.24 3.29 -9.96
C ASP A 155 -15.40 2.44 -9.37
N GLY A 156 -16.15 1.75 -10.22
CA GLY A 156 -17.17 0.76 -9.85
C GLY A 156 -16.71 -0.69 -10.03
N GLU A 157 -16.53 -1.41 -8.92
CA GLU A 157 -16.39 -2.88 -8.88
C GLU A 157 -17.72 -3.55 -9.32
N TYR A 158 -17.69 -4.33 -10.40
CA TYR A 158 -18.77 -5.25 -10.79
C TYR A 158 -18.76 -6.49 -9.88
N ASP A 159 -19.83 -6.69 -9.11
CA ASP A 159 -20.15 -7.93 -8.41
C ASP A 159 -21.18 -8.71 -9.25
N GLU A 160 -20.85 -9.95 -9.63
CA GLU A 160 -21.72 -10.87 -10.35
C GLU A 160 -22.71 -11.54 -9.37
N GLY A 161 -24.00 -11.33 -9.60
CA GLY A 161 -25.01 -12.37 -9.34
C GLY A 161 -26.25 -11.93 -8.58
N GLY A 162 -27.40 -11.91 -9.26
CA GLY A 162 -28.71 -11.99 -8.61
C GLY A 162 -29.87 -11.42 -9.40
N GLN A 163 -30.41 -12.24 -10.31
CA GLN A 163 -31.84 -12.44 -10.63
C GLN A 163 -32.75 -11.23 -10.93
N ASP A 164 -33.23 -11.24 -12.18
CA ASP A 164 -34.61 -11.05 -12.64
C ASP A 164 -35.51 -10.17 -11.76
N ASP A 165 -35.78 -8.96 -12.23
CA ASP A 165 -37.15 -8.42 -12.22
C ASP A 165 -37.32 -7.56 -13.49
N GLU A 166 -38.27 -7.99 -14.30
CA GLU A 166 -38.80 -7.32 -15.49
C GLU A 166 -39.43 -6.00 -15.08
N ASP A 167 -39.12 -4.91 -15.77
CA ASP A 167 -40.05 -3.80 -15.93
C ASP A 167 -39.94 -3.27 -17.37
N GLU A 168 -41.03 -3.52 -18.09
CA GLU A 168 -41.38 -3.05 -19.42
C GLU A 168 -41.49 -1.53 -19.41
N ASP A 169 -40.82 -0.85 -20.35
CA ASP A 169 -41.37 0.38 -20.92
C ASP A 169 -41.08 0.38 -22.42
N GLU A 170 -42.20 0.43 -23.14
CA GLU A 170 -42.40 0.27 -24.57
C GLU A 170 -42.00 1.51 -25.38
N ASP A 171 -41.50 1.21 -26.58
CA ASP A 171 -41.75 1.86 -27.87
C ASP A 171 -40.98 3.12 -28.33
N GLU A 172 -40.71 3.04 -29.66
CA GLU A 172 -40.34 4.08 -30.63
C GLU A 172 -38.84 4.36 -30.82
N ASP A 173 -38.18 3.55 -31.67
CA ASP A 173 -37.64 3.99 -32.98
C ASP A 173 -36.78 2.89 -33.64
N GLU A 174 -37.40 2.01 -34.44
CA GLU A 174 -36.69 1.22 -35.45
C GLU A 174 -36.36 2.10 -36.67
N GLU A 175 -35.38 2.99 -36.53
CA GLU A 175 -34.74 3.66 -37.67
C GLU A 175 -33.52 2.86 -38.15
N ASN A 176 -33.76 2.07 -39.20
CA ASN A 176 -32.87 1.75 -40.33
C ASN A 176 -31.35 2.03 -40.13
N THR A 177 -30.60 1.13 -39.49
CA THR A 177 -29.14 1.23 -39.30
C THR A 177 -28.29 0.95 -40.55
N ASP A 178 -28.91 0.81 -41.73
CA ASP A 178 -28.21 0.46 -42.99
C ASP A 178 -27.63 1.69 -43.75
N GLU A 179 -27.79 2.92 -43.25
CA GLU A 179 -27.27 4.14 -43.91
C GLU A 179 -26.21 4.90 -43.07
N PHE A 180 -25.50 4.25 -42.14
CA PHE A 180 -24.48 4.91 -41.31
C PHE A 180 -23.08 5.07 -41.98
N TYR A 181 -22.93 4.69 -43.26
CA TYR A 181 -21.63 4.72 -43.95
C TYR A 181 -21.80 5.23 -45.39
N ASP A 182 -21.16 6.35 -45.74
CA ASP A 182 -20.98 6.68 -47.16
C ASP A 182 -20.07 5.62 -47.78
N GLU A 183 -20.53 4.95 -48.85
CA GLU A 183 -19.75 3.93 -49.57
C GLU A 183 -18.40 4.47 -50.07
N ASN A 184 -18.22 5.80 -50.13
CA ASN A 184 -17.02 6.46 -50.64
C ASN A 184 -15.84 6.60 -49.65
N ASP A 185 -16.04 6.39 -48.35
CA ASP A 185 -14.98 6.61 -47.33
C ASP A 185 -14.21 5.32 -46.97
N GLY A 186 -14.68 4.16 -47.45
CA GLY A 186 -14.03 2.87 -47.21
C GLY A 186 -12.96 2.58 -48.25
N ARG A 187 -11.71 2.36 -47.82
CA ARG A 187 -10.61 2.00 -48.73
C ARG A 187 -10.35 0.49 -48.72
N PRO A 188 -9.84 -0.10 -49.82
CA PRO A 188 -9.51 -1.53 -49.85
C PRO A 188 -8.61 -1.92 -48.67
N ALA A 189 -9.00 -2.95 -47.92
CA ALA A 189 -8.38 -3.32 -46.65
C ALA A 189 -6.87 -3.54 -46.76
N ALA A 190 -6.42 -4.20 -47.83
CA ALA A 190 -5.00 -4.43 -48.08
C ALA A 190 -4.20 -3.14 -48.32
N ASN A 191 -4.83 -2.07 -48.84
CA ASN A 191 -4.16 -0.78 -49.01
C ASN A 191 -4.03 -0.07 -47.67
N VAL A 192 -5.11 0.00 -46.89
CA VAL A 192 -5.11 0.64 -45.57
C VAL A 192 -4.11 -0.03 -44.63
N LEU A 193 -4.08 -1.37 -44.58
CA LEU A 193 -3.14 -2.08 -43.72
C LEU A 193 -1.68 -1.87 -44.14
N ARG A 194 -1.39 -1.78 -45.46
CA ARG A 194 -0.05 -1.42 -45.95
C ARG A 194 0.34 0.00 -45.59
N ASP A 195 -0.62 0.93 -45.64
CA ASP A 195 -0.39 2.31 -45.23
C ASP A 195 -0.13 2.40 -43.73
N ILE A 196 -0.84 1.66 -42.89
CA ILE A 196 -0.55 1.59 -41.44
C ILE A 196 0.86 1.05 -41.19
N ILE A 197 1.28 -0.01 -41.89
CA ILE A 197 2.67 -0.51 -41.81
C ILE A 197 3.65 0.59 -42.20
N LYS A 198 3.37 1.31 -43.30
CA LYS A 198 4.19 2.42 -43.77
C LYS A 198 4.22 3.56 -42.75
N TRP A 199 3.10 3.92 -42.12
CA TRP A 199 3.02 4.99 -41.13
C TRP A 199 3.88 4.68 -39.91
N TYR A 200 3.81 3.46 -39.38
CA TYR A 200 4.71 3.04 -38.29
C TYR A 200 6.17 2.97 -38.74
N HIS A 201 6.44 2.55 -39.98
CA HIS A 201 7.80 2.45 -40.50
C HIS A 201 8.44 3.83 -40.72
N GLU A 202 7.69 4.77 -41.25
CA GLU A 202 8.11 6.16 -41.50
C GLU A 202 7.92 7.08 -40.28
N LEU A 203 7.42 6.54 -39.16
CA LEU A 203 7.10 7.27 -37.92
C LEU A 203 6.14 8.44 -38.16
N ILE A 204 5.22 8.29 -39.12
CA ILE A 204 4.10 9.22 -39.34
C ILE A 204 3.12 9.10 -38.16
N GLU A 205 2.92 7.87 -37.68
CA GLU A 205 2.15 7.54 -36.50
C GLU A 205 3.01 6.75 -35.51
N LEU A 206 2.84 7.02 -34.22
CA LEU A 206 3.45 6.23 -33.15
C LEU A 206 2.36 5.45 -32.41
N PRO A 207 2.65 4.21 -31.98
CA PRO A 207 1.69 3.45 -31.22
C PRO A 207 1.52 4.07 -29.81
N GLY A 208 0.28 4.38 -29.44
CA GLY A 208 -0.04 4.99 -28.15
C GLY A 208 0.42 6.43 -28.06
N ASP A 209 -0.13 7.32 -28.89
CA ASP A 209 0.05 8.78 -28.85
C ASP A 209 -1.27 9.51 -28.46
N GLY A 210 -2.11 8.84 -27.64
CA GLY A 210 -3.32 9.43 -27.05
C GLY A 210 -3.12 9.93 -25.62
N ASP A 211 -4.12 10.59 -25.02
CA ASP A 211 -4.04 11.22 -23.69
C ASP A 211 -3.65 10.27 -22.55
N GLU A 212 -3.84 8.96 -22.73
CA GLU A 212 -3.51 7.91 -21.76
C GLU A 212 -2.14 7.23 -21.98
N SER A 213 -1.32 7.81 -22.86
CA SER A 213 -0.04 7.22 -23.24
C SER A 213 1.01 7.49 -22.17
N GLY A 214 1.44 6.43 -21.47
CA GLY A 214 2.44 6.57 -20.41
C GLY A 214 3.77 7.17 -20.92
N ALA A 215 4.51 7.87 -20.05
CA ALA A 215 5.71 8.65 -20.39
C ALA A 215 6.85 7.93 -21.16
N LEU A 216 6.80 6.62 -21.31
CA LEU A 216 7.74 5.86 -22.16
C LEU A 216 7.36 5.91 -23.65
N TRP A 217 6.09 6.17 -23.97
CA TRP A 217 5.55 6.18 -25.34
C TRP A 217 5.20 7.57 -25.86
N ASP A 218 5.56 8.60 -25.10
CA ASP A 218 5.46 10.00 -25.49
C ASP A 218 6.26 10.29 -26.78
N SER A 219 5.59 10.87 -27.77
CA SER A 219 6.16 11.19 -29.08
C SER A 219 7.33 12.18 -29.02
N GLU A 220 7.35 13.12 -28.07
CA GLU A 220 8.47 14.06 -27.85
C GLU A 220 9.74 13.33 -27.38
N ILE A 221 9.56 12.22 -26.64
CA ILE A 221 10.68 11.37 -26.19
C ILE A 221 11.13 10.43 -27.31
N LEU A 222 10.19 9.84 -28.04
CA LEU A 222 10.47 8.73 -28.95
C LEU A 222 10.98 9.13 -30.33
N LEU A 223 10.40 10.15 -30.96
CA LEU A 223 10.75 10.56 -32.33
C LEU A 223 12.25 10.86 -32.50
N PRO A 224 12.94 11.54 -31.54
CA PRO A 224 14.38 11.77 -31.65
C PRO A 224 15.23 10.51 -31.44
N LEU A 225 14.72 9.51 -30.71
CA LEU A 225 15.49 8.31 -30.34
C LEU A 225 15.52 7.27 -31.47
N TYR A 226 14.44 7.11 -32.24
CA TYR A 226 14.40 6.12 -33.31
C TYR A 226 15.53 6.31 -34.35
N PRO A 227 15.73 7.50 -34.95
CA PRO A 227 16.85 7.74 -35.88
C PRO A 227 18.22 7.62 -35.20
N LYS A 228 18.33 8.06 -33.94
CA LYS A 228 19.57 7.96 -33.14
C LYS A 228 20.07 6.51 -33.04
N HIS A 229 19.15 5.56 -32.94
CA HIS A 229 19.46 4.14 -32.85
C HIS A 229 19.36 3.39 -34.20
N GLY A 230 19.19 4.11 -35.31
CA GLY A 230 19.28 3.56 -36.66
C GLY A 230 17.97 3.08 -37.28
N TRP A 231 16.80 3.46 -36.74
CA TRP A 231 15.51 3.20 -37.40
C TRP A 231 15.37 4.05 -38.68
N PRO A 232 14.74 3.55 -39.76
CA PRO A 232 14.16 2.22 -39.94
C PRO A 232 15.11 1.19 -40.57
N SER A 233 16.43 1.38 -40.45
CA SER A 233 17.40 0.44 -41.03
C SER A 233 17.39 -0.91 -40.30
N GLU A 234 17.80 -1.97 -41.02
CA GLU A 234 18.08 -3.29 -40.42
C GLU A 234 19.16 -3.24 -39.32
N THR A 235 19.94 -2.15 -39.23
CA THR A 235 20.92 -1.92 -38.16
C THR A 235 20.33 -1.28 -36.90
N PHE A 236 19.00 -1.17 -36.78
CA PHE A 236 18.35 -0.59 -35.60
C PHE A 236 18.74 -1.31 -34.31
N ASP A 237 19.41 -0.61 -33.41
CA ASP A 237 19.78 -1.12 -32.08
C ASP A 237 18.64 -0.89 -31.09
N GLY A 238 17.63 -1.76 -31.16
CA GLY A 238 16.47 -1.65 -30.29
C GLY A 238 16.77 -1.89 -28.80
N ASP A 239 17.88 -2.54 -28.44
CA ASP A 239 18.26 -2.75 -27.04
C ASP A 239 18.87 -1.47 -26.45
N ALA A 240 19.67 -0.74 -27.23
CA ALA A 240 20.16 0.58 -26.85
C ALA A 240 19.02 1.62 -26.82
N PHE A 241 18.08 1.54 -27.77
CA PHE A 241 16.88 2.37 -27.79
C PHE A 241 16.04 2.23 -26.52
N GLU A 242 15.73 1.01 -26.06
CA GLU A 242 14.94 0.80 -24.83
C GLU A 242 15.64 1.37 -23.59
N VAL A 243 16.98 1.38 -23.55
CA VAL A 243 17.75 2.00 -22.45
C VAL A 243 17.60 3.51 -22.49
N ASP A 244 17.80 4.14 -23.64
CA ASP A 244 17.72 5.60 -23.78
C ASP A 244 16.27 6.13 -23.67
N GLN A 245 15.28 5.34 -24.07
CA GLN A 245 13.85 5.59 -23.83
C GLN A 245 13.57 5.72 -22.33
N VAL A 246 14.03 4.76 -21.53
CA VAL A 246 13.85 4.78 -20.08
C VAL A 246 14.60 5.95 -19.43
N ARG A 247 15.79 6.29 -19.93
CA ARG A 247 16.55 7.47 -19.46
C ARG A 247 15.86 8.80 -19.76
N ALA A 248 15.34 8.95 -20.98
CA ALA A 248 14.64 10.15 -21.40
C ALA A 248 13.35 10.35 -20.59
N ALA A 249 12.57 9.28 -20.39
CA ALA A 249 11.40 9.32 -19.51
C ALA A 249 11.77 9.68 -18.07
N ALA A 250 12.83 9.09 -17.50
CA ALA A 250 13.28 9.42 -16.15
C ALA A 250 13.77 10.88 -16.05
N THR A 251 14.38 11.42 -17.10
CA THR A 251 14.80 12.83 -17.18
C THR A 251 13.59 13.76 -17.18
N LYS A 252 12.54 13.42 -17.95
CA LYS A 252 11.27 14.17 -17.96
C LYS A 252 10.63 14.19 -16.56
N VAL A 253 10.50 13.03 -15.92
CA VAL A 253 9.96 12.90 -14.55
C VAL A 253 10.81 13.66 -13.53
N ALA A 254 12.15 13.59 -13.65
CA ALA A 254 13.06 14.32 -12.78
C ALA A 254 12.89 15.84 -12.87
N LYS A 255 12.63 16.35 -14.08
CA LYS A 255 12.33 17.77 -14.35
C LYS A 255 10.94 18.16 -13.80
N GLU A 256 9.92 17.35 -14.03
CA GLU A 256 8.57 17.60 -13.50
C GLU A 256 8.56 17.62 -11.97
N SER A 257 9.23 16.66 -11.33
CA SER A 257 9.38 16.60 -9.88
C SER A 257 10.16 17.81 -9.32
N ALA A 258 11.09 18.36 -10.11
CA ALA A 258 11.82 19.60 -9.79
C ALA A 258 10.90 20.81 -9.69
N GLU A 259 9.99 20.88 -10.67
CA GLU A 259 9.13 22.01 -10.94
C GLU A 259 7.82 21.91 -10.15
N GLN A 260 7.51 20.75 -9.58
CA GLN A 260 6.30 20.50 -8.80
C GLN A 260 5.99 21.59 -7.75
N PRO A 261 6.92 22.09 -6.92
CA PRO A 261 6.61 23.19 -6.00
C PRO A 261 6.20 24.49 -6.71
N ILE A 262 6.78 24.78 -7.88
CA ILE A 262 6.44 25.94 -8.71
C ILE A 262 5.08 25.73 -9.37
N ASN A 263 4.86 24.56 -9.95
CA ASN A 263 3.62 24.19 -10.62
C ASN A 263 2.45 24.21 -9.62
N GLU A 264 2.68 23.75 -8.39
CA GLU A 264 1.71 23.85 -7.31
C GLU A 264 1.44 25.31 -6.91
N VAL A 265 2.45 26.17 -6.79
CA VAL A 265 2.23 27.61 -6.57
C VAL A 265 1.46 28.23 -7.74
N GLN A 266 1.82 27.93 -8.98
CA GLN A 266 1.16 28.45 -10.18
C GLN A 266 -0.29 28.00 -10.27
N LYS A 267 -0.57 26.71 -10.04
CA LYS A 267 -1.91 26.14 -10.00
C LYS A 267 -2.77 26.81 -8.93
N HIS A 268 -2.27 26.88 -7.69
CA HIS A 268 -3.00 27.53 -6.60
C HIS A 268 -3.16 29.03 -6.84
N ASN A 269 -2.16 29.70 -7.42
CA ASN A 269 -2.22 31.14 -7.72
C ASN A 269 -3.18 31.45 -8.88
N ALA A 270 -3.23 30.61 -9.92
CA ALA A 270 -4.18 30.72 -11.01
C ALA A 270 -5.62 30.58 -10.50
N TRP A 271 -5.86 29.59 -9.63
CA TRP A 271 -7.14 29.44 -8.91
C TRP A 271 -7.47 30.67 -8.06
N VAL A 272 -6.55 31.09 -7.19
CA VAL A 272 -6.74 32.25 -6.27
C VAL A 272 -6.90 33.57 -7.03
N SER A 273 -6.34 33.69 -8.23
CA SER A 273 -6.48 34.86 -9.11
C SER A 273 -7.75 34.82 -9.95
N ASP A 274 -8.50 33.70 -9.95
CA ASP A 274 -9.69 33.48 -10.79
C ASP A 274 -9.42 33.68 -12.29
N VAL A 275 -8.29 33.19 -12.79
CA VAL A 275 -7.95 33.31 -14.22
C VAL A 275 -9.03 32.57 -15.03
N GLY A 276 -9.80 33.30 -15.84
CA GLY A 276 -10.95 32.77 -16.60
C GLY A 276 -12.33 33.06 -15.97
N GLY A 277 -12.40 33.61 -14.76
CA GLY A 277 -13.65 34.08 -14.13
C GLY A 277 -14.61 32.99 -13.63
N TYR A 278 -14.18 31.73 -13.60
CA TYR A 278 -15.00 30.57 -13.25
C TYR A 278 -15.63 30.70 -11.86
N ARG A 279 -14.88 31.12 -10.83
CA ARG A 279 -15.41 31.23 -9.46
C ARG A 279 -16.45 32.31 -9.35
N LYS A 280 -16.27 33.42 -10.07
CA LYS A 280 -17.28 34.48 -10.14
C LYS A 280 -18.56 34.00 -10.82
N ARG A 281 -18.46 33.20 -11.89
CA ARG A 281 -19.61 32.60 -12.59
C ARG A 281 -20.33 31.59 -11.72
N GLU A 282 -19.63 30.58 -11.21
CA GLU A 282 -20.20 29.55 -10.32
C GLU A 282 -20.88 30.17 -9.10
N ARG A 283 -20.24 31.15 -8.44
CA ARG A 283 -20.84 31.85 -7.30
C ARG A 283 -22.04 32.70 -7.69
N ALA A 284 -22.02 33.36 -8.86
CA ALA A 284 -23.15 34.12 -9.36
C ALA A 284 -24.35 33.21 -9.67
N ASP A 285 -24.09 32.03 -10.27
CA ASP A 285 -25.11 31.04 -10.59
C ASP A 285 -25.75 30.47 -9.33
N GLN A 286 -24.96 30.10 -8.32
CA GLN A 286 -25.52 29.61 -7.06
C GLN A 286 -26.24 30.72 -6.27
N LEU A 287 -25.80 31.98 -6.36
CA LEU A 287 -26.52 33.13 -5.79
C LEU A 287 -27.85 33.38 -6.52
N ALA A 288 -27.88 33.22 -7.84
CA ALA A 288 -29.10 33.31 -8.64
C ALA A 288 -30.07 32.16 -8.30
N ARG A 289 -29.60 30.91 -8.21
CA ARG A 289 -30.39 29.75 -7.76
C ARG A 289 -30.94 29.96 -6.35
N LYS A 290 -30.14 30.50 -5.44
CA LYS A 290 -30.57 30.86 -4.08
C LYS A 290 -31.64 31.96 -4.08
N ALA A 291 -31.55 32.95 -4.97
CA ALA A 291 -32.53 34.03 -5.09
C ALA A 291 -33.84 33.58 -5.76
N ALA A 292 -33.75 32.60 -6.66
CA ALA A 292 -34.89 31.99 -7.35
C ALA A 292 -35.56 30.86 -6.55
N ALA A 293 -34.95 30.38 -5.48
CA ALA A 293 -35.46 29.29 -4.67
C ALA A 293 -36.85 29.58 -4.08
N THR A 294 -37.79 28.69 -4.35
CA THR A 294 -39.19 28.77 -3.90
C THR A 294 -39.50 27.81 -2.78
N THR A 295 -38.63 26.81 -2.56
CA THR A 295 -38.73 25.82 -1.48
C THR A 295 -37.52 25.87 -0.55
N ASP A 296 -37.68 25.34 0.67
CA ASP A 296 -36.57 25.21 1.61
C ASP A 296 -35.47 24.27 1.05
N ASP A 297 -35.82 23.23 0.30
CA ASP A 297 -34.83 22.32 -0.30
C ASP A 297 -33.98 23.02 -1.37
N GLU A 298 -34.60 23.74 -2.32
CA GLU A 298 -33.89 24.53 -3.33
C GLU A 298 -32.95 25.58 -2.68
N LEU A 299 -33.45 26.26 -1.65
CA LEU A 299 -32.70 27.27 -0.92
C LEU A 299 -31.48 26.68 -0.22
N TRP A 300 -31.63 25.52 0.43
CA TRP A 300 -30.58 24.88 1.20
C TRP A 300 -29.57 24.11 0.34
N ILE A 301 -29.97 23.60 -0.83
CA ILE A 301 -29.04 23.05 -1.84
C ILE A 301 -28.16 24.16 -2.43
N ALA A 302 -28.74 25.28 -2.86
CA ALA A 302 -27.95 26.41 -3.37
C ALA A 302 -26.99 26.98 -2.30
N ARG A 303 -27.39 26.97 -1.02
CA ARG A 303 -26.52 27.33 0.11
C ARG A 303 -25.40 26.31 0.35
N TRP A 304 -25.67 25.03 0.13
CA TRP A 304 -24.68 23.95 0.26
C TRP A 304 -23.59 24.07 -0.79
N GLU A 305 -23.97 24.29 -2.05
CA GLU A 305 -23.03 24.50 -3.16
C GLU A 305 -22.16 25.75 -2.95
N LEU A 306 -22.77 26.87 -2.51
CA LEU A 306 -22.02 28.07 -2.11
C LEU A 306 -21.02 27.79 -0.99
N TRP A 307 -21.42 27.03 0.03
CA TRP A 307 -20.54 26.68 1.15
C TRP A 307 -19.37 25.78 0.71
N LYS A 308 -19.63 24.78 -0.15
CA LYS A 308 -18.58 23.92 -0.73
C LYS A 308 -17.56 24.75 -1.52
N SER A 309 -18.03 25.66 -2.37
CA SER A 309 -17.18 26.57 -3.15
C SER A 309 -16.34 27.47 -2.22
N GLU A 310 -16.92 28.00 -1.14
CA GLU A 310 -16.20 28.83 -0.15
C GLU A 310 -15.19 28.06 0.72
N GLU A 311 -15.44 26.79 1.05
CA GLU A 311 -14.46 25.92 1.71
C GLU A 311 -13.33 25.54 0.75
N HIS A 312 -13.66 25.22 -0.50
CA HIS A 312 -12.66 24.92 -1.54
C HIS A 312 -11.75 26.13 -1.79
N ASP A 313 -12.29 27.34 -1.84
CA ASP A 313 -11.51 28.58 -1.92
C ASP A 313 -10.55 28.75 -0.74
N ARG A 314 -11.02 28.50 0.50
CA ARG A 314 -10.16 28.54 1.70
C ARG A 314 -9.05 27.51 1.62
N TYR A 315 -9.35 26.31 1.14
CA TYR A 315 -8.37 25.27 0.92
C TYR A 315 -7.31 25.71 -0.11
N MET A 316 -7.72 26.28 -1.23
CA MET A 316 -6.80 26.71 -2.29
C MET A 316 -5.92 27.89 -1.84
N VAL A 317 -6.45 28.83 -1.06
CA VAL A 317 -5.66 29.92 -0.45
C VAL A 317 -4.63 29.40 0.56
N GLU A 318 -5.01 28.44 1.40
CA GLU A 318 -4.06 27.84 2.35
C GLU A 318 -3.07 26.90 1.65
N GLY A 319 -3.49 26.23 0.58
CA GLY A 319 -2.64 25.50 -0.35
C GLY A 319 -1.58 26.41 -0.96
N LEU A 320 -1.97 27.59 -1.47
CA LEU A 320 -1.04 28.59 -1.98
C LEU A 320 0.01 28.98 -0.94
N ARG A 321 -0.40 29.32 0.29
CA ARG A 321 0.54 29.66 1.37
C ARG A 321 1.52 28.54 1.69
N ARG A 322 1.03 27.29 1.73
CA ARG A 322 1.87 26.11 1.98
C ARG A 322 2.86 25.89 0.84
N SER A 323 2.40 25.99 -0.41
CA SER A 323 3.23 25.84 -1.60
C SER A 323 4.26 26.97 -1.70
N GLU A 324 3.90 28.22 -1.40
CA GLU A 324 4.82 29.36 -1.32
C GLU A 324 5.85 29.21 -0.20
N ALA A 325 5.45 28.70 0.97
CA ALA A 325 6.35 28.43 2.08
C ALA A 325 7.31 27.27 1.77
N ALA A 326 6.81 26.19 1.17
CA ALA A 326 7.63 25.07 0.69
C ALA A 326 8.62 25.55 -0.37
N MET A 327 8.16 26.39 -1.29
CA MET A 327 8.98 27.01 -2.32
C MET A 327 10.09 27.89 -1.70
N TYR A 328 9.75 28.71 -0.70
CA TYR A 328 10.69 29.58 0.01
C TYR A 328 11.73 28.80 0.84
N ASN A 329 11.31 27.72 1.50
CA ASN A 329 12.18 26.87 2.32
C ASN A 329 13.13 26.02 1.47
N ALA A 330 12.75 25.65 0.25
CA ALA A 330 13.58 24.88 -0.66
C ALA A 330 14.77 25.69 -1.23
N SER A 331 14.62 27.01 -1.40
CA SER A 331 15.72 27.90 -1.82
C SER A 331 15.35 29.39 -1.60
N PRO A 332 16.08 30.15 -0.76
CA PRO A 332 15.84 31.59 -0.56
C PRO A 332 15.99 32.44 -1.84
N ALA A 333 16.51 31.87 -2.94
CA ALA A 333 16.81 32.56 -4.20
C ALA A 333 15.94 32.13 -5.40
N ARG A 334 14.86 31.34 -5.21
CA ARG A 334 13.98 30.83 -6.29
C ARG A 334 14.68 29.97 -7.37
N GLN A 335 15.79 29.31 -7.05
CA GLN A 335 16.42 28.35 -7.95
C GLN A 335 16.01 26.94 -7.52
N PHE A 336 14.93 26.42 -8.12
CA PHE A 336 14.66 24.98 -8.21
C PHE A 336 15.67 24.37 -9.19
N GLN A 337 15.99 23.08 -9.01
CA GLN A 337 17.06 22.31 -9.69
C GLN A 337 17.87 23.12 -10.70
N LYS A 338 19.16 23.37 -10.40
CA LYS A 338 20.02 24.00 -11.40
C LYS A 338 19.97 23.12 -12.66
N PRO A 339 19.67 23.66 -13.85
CA PRO A 339 19.60 22.86 -15.09
C PRO A 339 20.85 21.99 -15.28
N ASP A 340 22.00 22.49 -14.84
CA ASP A 340 23.26 21.76 -14.86
C ASP A 340 23.23 20.46 -14.02
N GLU A 341 22.47 20.40 -12.93
CA GLU A 341 22.39 19.27 -11.98
C GLU A 341 21.37 18.19 -12.40
N LEU A 342 20.65 18.35 -13.52
CA LEU A 342 19.68 17.38 -14.02
C LEU A 342 20.21 15.92 -14.09
N PRO A 343 21.48 15.66 -14.46
CA PRO A 343 22.04 14.29 -14.43
C PRO A 343 22.03 13.63 -13.04
N LEU A 344 22.15 14.41 -11.94
CA LEU A 344 22.04 13.87 -10.58
C LEU A 344 20.61 13.41 -10.27
N TRP A 345 19.61 14.10 -10.81
CA TRP A 345 18.19 13.80 -10.60
C TRP A 345 17.72 12.66 -11.50
N GLU A 346 18.20 12.61 -12.74
CA GLU A 346 18.04 11.46 -13.64
C GLU A 346 18.59 10.18 -12.98
N GLU A 347 19.81 10.22 -12.42
CA GLU A 347 20.39 9.08 -11.69
C GLU A 347 19.50 8.66 -10.52
N ARG A 348 19.04 9.61 -9.71
CA ARG A 348 18.16 9.34 -8.57
C ARG A 348 16.88 8.66 -9.04
N GLN A 349 16.23 9.18 -10.09
CA GLN A 349 14.99 8.64 -10.63
C GLN A 349 15.19 7.20 -11.15
N LEU A 350 16.21 6.98 -11.98
CA LEU A 350 16.50 5.66 -12.54
C LEU A 350 16.91 4.63 -11.48
N ARG A 351 17.62 5.07 -10.43
CA ARG A 351 17.94 4.21 -9.27
C ARG A 351 16.67 3.70 -8.61
N MET A 352 15.68 4.57 -8.42
CA MET A 352 14.40 4.23 -7.83
C MET A 352 13.58 3.30 -8.75
N ASP A 353 13.51 3.60 -10.04
CA ASP A 353 12.73 2.81 -10.99
C ASP A 353 13.33 1.40 -11.18
N SER A 354 14.65 1.31 -11.28
CA SER A 354 15.40 0.04 -11.31
C SER A 354 15.09 -0.84 -10.10
N TRP A 355 15.07 -0.25 -8.90
CA TRP A 355 14.69 -0.97 -7.69
C TRP A 355 13.22 -1.42 -7.71
N GLY A 356 12.31 -0.58 -8.22
CA GLY A 356 10.91 -0.95 -8.46
C GLY A 356 10.77 -2.20 -9.32
N LYS A 357 11.46 -2.25 -10.48
CA LYS A 357 11.44 -3.41 -11.38
C LYS A 357 12.02 -4.67 -10.72
N GLN A 358 13.06 -4.56 -9.90
CA GLN A 358 13.66 -5.70 -9.20
C GLN A 358 12.69 -6.35 -8.21
N ARG A 359 11.87 -5.56 -7.52
CA ARG A 359 10.85 -6.11 -6.61
C ARG A 359 9.73 -6.80 -7.35
N GLU A 360 9.26 -6.23 -8.45
CA GLU A 360 8.25 -6.87 -9.29
C GLU A 360 8.75 -8.20 -9.85
N LEU A 361 10.01 -8.27 -10.31
CA LEU A 361 10.63 -9.53 -10.70
C LEU A 361 10.62 -10.55 -9.56
N LYS A 362 10.97 -10.15 -8.35
CA LYS A 362 10.98 -11.04 -7.17
C LYS A 362 9.58 -11.56 -6.83
N LYS A 363 8.55 -10.71 -6.90
CA LYS A 363 7.14 -11.14 -6.71
C LYS A 363 6.73 -12.16 -7.76
N ILE A 364 7.05 -11.91 -9.04
CA ILE A 364 6.72 -12.81 -10.14
C ILE A 364 7.48 -14.14 -10.00
N GLN A 365 8.75 -14.12 -9.59
CA GLN A 365 9.53 -15.33 -9.30
C GLN A 365 8.87 -16.18 -8.21
N GLN A 366 8.45 -15.56 -7.11
CA GLN A 366 7.78 -16.26 -6.01
C GLN A 366 6.45 -16.87 -6.44
N GLU A 367 5.66 -16.16 -7.25
CA GLU A 367 4.40 -16.69 -7.78
C GLU A 367 4.63 -17.84 -8.76
N VAL A 368 5.63 -17.74 -9.65
CA VAL A 368 6.02 -18.84 -10.56
C VAL A 368 6.46 -20.07 -9.78
N GLU A 369 7.28 -19.91 -8.75
CA GLU A 369 7.71 -21.01 -7.86
C GLU A 369 6.50 -21.68 -7.18
N ARG A 370 5.55 -20.87 -6.68
CA ARG A 370 4.32 -21.37 -6.05
C ARG A 370 3.44 -22.13 -7.03
N LEU A 371 3.22 -21.60 -8.24
CA LEU A 371 2.42 -22.24 -9.29
C LEU A 371 3.08 -23.54 -9.79
N GLN A 372 4.41 -23.56 -9.87
CA GLN A 372 5.18 -24.76 -10.20
C GLN A 372 5.02 -25.84 -9.13
N GLN A 373 5.10 -25.48 -7.84
CA GLN A 373 4.87 -26.41 -6.74
C GLN A 373 3.43 -26.95 -6.70
N ALA A 374 2.46 -26.15 -7.14
CA ALA A 374 1.05 -26.54 -7.21
C ALA A 374 0.68 -27.32 -8.48
N SER A 375 1.62 -27.61 -9.39
CA SER A 375 1.36 -28.17 -10.73
C SER A 375 0.33 -27.38 -11.55
N LYS A 376 0.25 -26.06 -11.33
CA LYS A 376 -0.66 -25.11 -12.00
C LYS A 376 0.08 -24.11 -12.89
N LEU A 377 1.35 -24.37 -13.22
CA LEU A 377 2.17 -23.46 -14.00
C LEU A 377 1.67 -23.39 -15.46
N GLN A 378 1.36 -22.18 -15.92
CA GLN A 378 0.94 -21.90 -17.29
C GLN A 378 2.07 -21.27 -18.10
N LYS A 379 2.04 -21.41 -19.43
CA LYS A 379 3.01 -20.79 -20.36
C LYS A 379 3.06 -19.27 -20.19
N SER A 380 1.91 -18.64 -19.99
CA SER A 380 1.75 -17.20 -19.70
C SER A 380 2.56 -16.74 -18.48
N SER A 381 2.72 -17.58 -17.46
CA SER A 381 3.50 -17.25 -16.25
C SER A 381 5.01 -17.17 -16.55
N GLN A 382 5.52 -18.00 -17.47
CA GLN A 382 6.92 -17.95 -17.89
C GLN A 382 7.20 -16.74 -18.79
N VAL A 383 6.25 -16.34 -19.63
CA VAL A 383 6.34 -15.13 -20.47
C VAL A 383 6.47 -13.89 -19.58
N LYS A 384 5.61 -13.74 -18.57
CA LYS A 384 5.70 -12.63 -17.59
C LYS A 384 7.04 -12.58 -16.88
N LEU A 385 7.58 -13.73 -16.46
CA LEU A 385 8.87 -13.81 -15.78
C LEU A 385 10.02 -13.33 -16.69
N ARG A 386 10.01 -13.73 -17.97
CA ARG A 386 11.01 -13.28 -18.95
C ARG A 386 10.91 -11.77 -19.20
N TYR A 387 9.70 -11.26 -19.37
CA TYR A 387 9.46 -9.83 -19.56
C TYR A 387 9.94 -9.01 -18.34
N ALA A 388 9.59 -9.42 -17.12
CA ALA A 388 10.05 -8.77 -15.90
C ALA A 388 11.59 -8.79 -15.77
N ALA A 389 12.23 -9.90 -16.14
CA ALA A 389 13.68 -10.00 -16.15
C ALA A 389 14.33 -9.06 -17.19
N LYS A 390 13.74 -8.95 -18.38
CA LYS A 390 14.17 -8.00 -19.42
C LYS A 390 14.07 -6.56 -18.92
N GLN A 391 12.93 -6.18 -18.32
CA GLN A 391 12.72 -4.84 -17.77
C GLN A 391 13.75 -4.49 -16.68
N VAL A 392 14.08 -5.42 -15.78
CA VAL A 392 15.15 -5.21 -14.80
C VAL A 392 16.50 -4.94 -15.48
N ALA A 393 16.84 -5.70 -16.53
CA ALA A 393 18.09 -5.51 -17.25
C ALA A 393 18.16 -4.14 -17.94
N VAL A 394 17.08 -3.69 -18.58
CA VAL A 394 17.00 -2.36 -19.23
C VAL A 394 17.19 -1.25 -18.21
N TYR A 395 16.42 -1.26 -17.10
CA TYR A 395 16.49 -0.22 -16.08
C TYR A 395 17.82 -0.22 -15.31
N GLN A 396 18.45 -1.39 -15.12
CA GLN A 396 19.79 -1.45 -14.53
C GLN A 396 20.86 -0.85 -15.44
N LYS A 397 20.79 -1.10 -16.75
CA LYS A 397 21.69 -0.48 -17.73
C LYS A 397 21.48 1.05 -17.78
N ALA A 398 20.24 1.50 -17.81
CA ALA A 398 19.89 2.92 -17.78
C ALA A 398 20.41 3.61 -16.51
N HIS A 399 20.17 3.00 -15.34
CA HIS A 399 20.67 3.51 -14.07
C HIS A 399 22.20 3.59 -14.04
N GLU A 400 22.90 2.54 -14.47
CA GLU A 400 24.37 2.54 -14.49
C GLU A 400 24.92 3.61 -15.45
N ALA A 401 24.31 3.79 -16.63
CA ALA A 401 24.69 4.85 -17.57
C ALA A 401 24.50 6.24 -16.96
N ALA A 402 23.34 6.51 -16.36
CA ALA A 402 23.06 7.78 -15.69
C ALA A 402 23.98 8.01 -14.48
N ARG A 403 24.30 6.95 -13.72
CA ARG A 403 25.24 7.02 -12.60
C ARG A 403 26.65 7.39 -13.05
N LEU A 404 27.11 6.82 -14.16
CA LEU A 404 28.42 7.15 -14.74
C LEU A 404 28.45 8.59 -15.25
N ASP A 405 27.39 9.06 -15.91
CA ASP A 405 27.26 10.45 -16.35
C ASP A 405 27.22 11.42 -15.17
N ALA A 406 26.42 11.12 -14.14
CA ALA A 406 26.32 11.90 -12.92
C ALA A 406 27.65 11.96 -12.16
N GLU A 407 28.36 10.84 -11.99
CA GLU A 407 29.67 10.82 -11.32
C GLU A 407 30.75 11.55 -12.15
N ARG A 408 30.67 11.47 -13.48
CA ARG A 408 31.58 12.19 -14.38
C ARG A 408 31.38 13.70 -14.32
N LEU A 409 30.13 14.17 -14.28
CA LEU A 409 29.77 15.59 -14.27
C LEU A 409 29.82 16.19 -12.85
N PHE A 410 29.55 15.38 -11.82
CA PHE A 410 29.39 15.77 -10.43
C PHE A 410 30.05 14.78 -9.46
N PRO A 411 31.39 14.63 -9.52
CA PRO A 411 32.10 13.62 -8.74
C PRO A 411 31.88 13.78 -7.24
N GLY A 412 31.50 12.70 -6.57
CA GLY A 412 31.21 12.68 -5.13
C GLY A 412 30.00 13.50 -4.69
N ARG A 413 29.19 14.03 -5.62
CA ARG A 413 27.96 14.80 -5.35
C ARG A 413 26.68 14.03 -5.67
N LEU A 414 26.76 12.74 -6.00
CA LEU A 414 25.58 11.87 -6.05
C LEU A 414 24.77 12.07 -4.77
N PHE A 415 23.46 12.28 -4.92
CA PHE A 415 22.58 12.53 -3.79
C PHE A 415 22.75 11.40 -2.77
N THR A 416 23.40 11.72 -1.65
CA THR A 416 23.37 10.86 -0.47
C THR A 416 21.94 10.89 0.00
N VAL A 417 21.22 9.77 -0.18
CA VAL A 417 19.92 9.58 0.47
C VAL A 417 20.15 9.80 1.96
N GLY A 418 19.67 10.93 2.48
CA GLY A 418 19.80 11.29 3.88
C GLY A 418 19.39 10.11 4.74
N LEU A 419 20.32 9.57 5.53
CA LEU A 419 20.12 8.44 6.44
C LEU A 419 19.22 7.32 5.88
N GLY A 420 19.52 6.92 4.63
CA GLY A 420 19.27 5.61 4.06
C GLY A 420 17.82 5.15 4.06
N VAL A 421 17.00 5.55 3.10
CA VAL A 421 15.67 4.95 2.92
C VAL A 421 15.43 4.68 1.42
N GLU A 422 15.70 3.44 0.99
CA GLU A 422 15.21 2.90 -0.28
C GLU A 422 13.71 2.59 -0.12
N ILE A 423 12.84 3.57 -0.38
CA ILE A 423 11.38 3.42 -0.37
C ILE A 423 10.83 3.75 -1.77
N ASN A 424 10.16 2.78 -2.39
CA ASN A 424 9.07 2.92 -3.38
C ASN A 424 9.20 3.91 -4.55
N GLY A 425 10.35 4.49 -4.81
CA GLY A 425 10.52 5.56 -5.79
C GLY A 425 9.86 6.88 -5.44
N GLN A 426 9.34 7.03 -4.22
CA GLN A 426 8.77 8.26 -3.70
C GLN A 426 9.42 8.60 -2.37
N ASP A 427 9.63 9.90 -2.12
CA ASP A 427 10.20 10.35 -0.86
C ASP A 427 9.25 9.98 0.29
N TYR A 428 9.83 9.39 1.34
CA TYR A 428 9.10 8.94 2.52
C TYR A 428 8.44 10.11 3.26
N GLU A 429 9.10 11.26 3.30
CA GLU A 429 8.56 12.46 3.94
C GLU A 429 7.37 13.02 3.17
N GLU A 430 7.41 12.96 1.84
CA GLU A 430 6.35 13.44 0.95
C GLU A 430 5.07 12.60 1.10
N ARG A 431 5.22 11.26 1.10
CA ARG A 431 4.08 10.34 1.27
C ARG A 431 3.47 10.39 2.68
N MET A 432 4.31 10.55 3.71
CA MET A 432 3.83 10.70 5.09
C MET A 432 3.20 12.06 5.36
N GLY A 433 3.72 13.12 4.73
CA GLY A 433 3.14 14.46 4.73
C GLY A 433 1.76 14.46 4.06
N TYR A 434 1.65 13.86 2.88
CA TYR A 434 0.36 13.71 2.18
C TYR A 434 -0.67 12.96 3.01
N PHE A 435 -0.29 11.82 3.60
CA PHE A 435 -1.21 11.00 4.40
C PHE A 435 -1.66 11.69 5.69
N THR A 436 -0.74 12.33 6.42
CA THR A 436 -1.06 13.04 7.67
C THR A 436 -1.94 14.26 7.40
N ASN A 437 -1.58 15.08 6.39
CA ASN A 437 -2.35 16.26 5.99
C ASN A 437 -3.73 15.87 5.46
N SER A 438 -3.85 14.76 4.74
CA SER A 438 -5.13 14.29 4.20
C SER A 438 -6.10 13.88 5.32
N ILE A 439 -5.62 13.19 6.37
CA ILE A 439 -6.46 12.79 7.51
C ILE A 439 -6.93 14.01 8.31
N GLU A 440 -6.03 14.91 8.68
CA GLU A 440 -6.38 16.12 9.45
C GLU A 440 -7.35 17.02 8.66
N ARG A 441 -7.17 17.11 7.34
CA ARG A 441 -8.08 17.83 6.42
C ARG A 441 -9.48 17.22 6.44
N VAL A 442 -9.60 15.91 6.17
CA VAL A 442 -10.92 15.26 6.08
C VAL A 442 -11.65 15.31 7.43
N GLN A 443 -10.92 15.22 8.54
CA GLN A 443 -11.51 15.39 9.89
C GLN A 443 -12.11 16.78 10.08
N ARG A 444 -11.39 17.83 9.70
CA ARG A 444 -11.88 19.22 9.80
C ARG A 444 -13.07 19.48 8.87
N GLU A 445 -13.02 18.98 7.63
CA GLU A 445 -14.13 19.11 6.69
C GLU A 445 -15.40 18.46 7.25
N LEU A 446 -15.30 17.24 7.80
CA LEU A 446 -16.46 16.56 8.40
C LEU A 446 -17.05 17.32 9.59
N GLU A 447 -16.22 17.91 10.45
CA GLU A 447 -16.71 18.73 11.57
C GLU A 447 -17.53 19.93 11.06
N LEU A 448 -17.02 20.64 10.06
CA LEU A 448 -17.72 21.77 9.46
C LEU A 448 -18.99 21.33 8.71
N MET A 449 -18.98 20.18 8.03
CA MET A 449 -20.17 19.61 7.40
C MET A 449 -21.24 19.24 8.43
N ARG A 450 -20.85 18.67 9.59
CA ARG A 450 -21.77 18.39 10.70
C ARG A 450 -22.36 19.68 11.28
N GLU A 451 -21.54 20.70 11.50
CA GLU A 451 -22.00 22.03 11.97
C GLU A 451 -22.96 22.68 10.97
N TRP A 452 -22.70 22.52 9.67
CA TRP A 452 -23.58 22.99 8.61
C TRP A 452 -24.91 22.23 8.60
N MET A 453 -24.87 20.90 8.72
CA MET A 453 -26.05 20.03 8.72
C MET A 453 -27.06 20.36 9.85
N VAL A 454 -26.57 20.79 11.02
CA VAL A 454 -27.40 21.22 12.16
C VAL A 454 -28.28 22.43 11.81
N GLN A 455 -27.85 23.26 10.87
CA GLN A 455 -28.54 24.49 10.50
C GLN A 455 -29.70 24.26 9.51
N VAL A 456 -29.69 23.12 8.80
CA VAL A 456 -30.70 22.80 7.78
C VAL A 456 -32.06 22.55 8.46
N PRO A 457 -33.15 23.23 8.08
CA PRO A 457 -34.46 23.06 8.70
C PRO A 457 -35.05 21.68 8.40
N ASN A 458 -36.00 21.23 9.24
CA ASN A 458 -36.67 19.93 9.05
C ASN A 458 -37.51 19.86 7.76
N SER A 459 -37.89 21.00 7.21
CA SER A 459 -38.63 21.14 5.95
C SER A 459 -37.79 20.92 4.70
N ALA A 460 -36.45 20.99 4.79
CA ALA A 460 -35.53 20.72 3.68
C ALA A 460 -34.99 19.28 3.76
N GLN A 461 -35.85 18.30 3.47
CA GLN A 461 -35.51 16.88 3.62
C GLN A 461 -34.53 16.39 2.56
N HIS A 462 -34.67 16.85 1.32
CA HIS A 462 -33.80 16.45 0.23
C HIS A 462 -32.39 17.05 0.40
N ALA A 463 -32.28 18.33 0.76
CA ALA A 463 -31.01 18.98 1.06
C ALA A 463 -30.26 18.28 2.22
N ARG A 464 -30.99 17.86 3.27
CA ARG A 464 -30.41 17.04 4.35
C ARG A 464 -29.87 15.71 3.85
N GLN A 465 -30.57 15.05 2.92
CA GLN A 465 -30.13 13.78 2.37
C GLN A 465 -28.91 13.94 1.45
N VAL A 466 -28.84 15.00 0.64
CA VAL A 466 -27.66 15.33 -0.18
C VAL A 466 -26.41 15.54 0.69
N VAL A 467 -26.52 16.36 1.75
CA VAL A 467 -25.40 16.58 2.68
C VAL A 467 -25.04 15.31 3.42
N LYS A 468 -26.03 14.48 3.79
CA LYS A 468 -25.80 13.18 4.43
C LYS A 468 -25.03 12.20 3.52
N ASN A 469 -25.37 12.12 2.23
CA ASN A 469 -24.67 11.25 1.29
C ASN A 469 -23.21 11.68 1.11
N GLU A 470 -22.97 12.99 0.97
CA GLU A 470 -21.60 13.53 0.84
C GLU A 470 -20.79 13.35 2.14
N LEU A 471 -21.46 13.50 3.29
CA LEU A 471 -20.91 13.14 4.58
C LEU A 471 -20.52 11.66 4.53
N ASP A 472 -21.46 10.74 4.33
CA ASP A 472 -21.22 9.29 4.30
C ASP A 472 -20.08 8.87 3.35
N ARG A 473 -19.97 9.50 2.17
CA ARG A 473 -18.89 9.32 1.17
C ARG A 473 -17.52 9.74 1.71
N LYS A 474 -17.36 10.99 2.16
CA LYS A 474 -16.09 11.49 2.74
C LYS A 474 -15.71 10.74 4.01
N GLU A 475 -16.72 10.33 4.75
CA GLU A 475 -16.58 9.67 6.03
C GLU A 475 -16.12 8.21 5.82
N LYS A 476 -16.25 7.61 4.62
CA LYS A 476 -15.73 6.26 4.23
C LYS A 476 -14.20 6.22 4.32
N HIS A 477 -13.51 7.34 4.06
CA HIS A 477 -12.06 7.48 4.26
C HIS A 477 -11.63 7.49 5.74
N LEU A 478 -12.56 7.68 6.68
CA LEU A 478 -12.33 7.69 8.13
C LEU A 478 -13.09 6.57 8.85
N GLU A 479 -13.54 5.55 8.12
CA GLU A 479 -14.34 4.43 8.65
C GLU A 479 -13.72 3.84 9.93
N PHE A 480 -12.39 3.76 10.01
CA PHE A 480 -11.68 3.29 11.20
C PHE A 480 -11.99 4.11 12.47
N TYR A 481 -12.02 5.44 12.38
CA TYR A 481 -12.33 6.31 13.53
C TYR A 481 -13.82 6.29 13.84
N ARG A 482 -14.67 6.31 12.82
CA ARG A 482 -16.12 6.15 13.00
C ARG A 482 -16.47 4.84 13.68
N PHE A 483 -15.80 3.75 13.30
CA PHE A 483 -15.98 2.46 13.96
C PHE A 483 -15.64 2.56 15.46
N ILE A 484 -14.52 3.19 15.81
CA ILE A 484 -14.17 3.40 17.22
C ILE A 484 -15.25 4.23 17.94
N GLU A 485 -15.75 5.30 17.33
CA GLU A 485 -16.76 6.18 17.93
C GLU A 485 -18.16 5.55 18.00
N ARG A 486 -18.54 4.74 17.01
CA ARG A 486 -19.86 4.11 16.89
C ARG A 486 -19.97 2.80 17.66
N GLU A 487 -18.92 1.99 17.66
CA GLU A 487 -18.96 0.63 18.19
C GLU A 487 -18.18 0.46 19.49
N ILE A 488 -16.98 1.03 19.56
CA ILE A 488 -16.04 0.76 20.65
C ILE A 488 -16.21 1.72 21.83
N SER A 489 -16.38 3.01 21.55
CA SER A 489 -16.56 4.04 22.58
C SER A 489 -17.88 3.85 23.35
N PRO A 490 -19.02 3.53 22.69
CA PRO A 490 -20.25 3.22 23.41
C PRO A 490 -20.14 1.92 24.21
N LEU A 491 -19.43 0.91 23.69
CA LEU A 491 -19.18 -0.34 24.43
C LEU A 491 -18.33 -0.10 25.69
N GLN A 492 -17.36 0.82 25.65
CA GLN A 492 -16.61 1.25 26.83
C GLN A 492 -17.46 2.06 27.82
N ALA A 493 -18.39 2.89 27.33
CA ALA A 493 -19.27 3.69 28.18
C ALA A 493 -20.41 2.88 28.82
N GLN A 494 -20.76 1.73 28.24
CA GLN A 494 -21.81 0.84 28.72
C GLN A 494 -21.43 0.12 30.03
N ASP A 495 -22.42 -0.17 30.88
CA ASP A 495 -22.31 -1.08 32.04
C ASP A 495 -21.11 -0.79 32.97
N ASP A 496 -20.78 0.49 33.17
CA ASP A 496 -19.64 0.98 33.95
C ASP A 496 -18.28 0.37 33.49
N ASN A 497 -18.13 0.02 32.20
CA ASN A 497 -16.89 -0.53 31.67
C ASN A 497 -15.71 0.46 31.78
N GLU A 498 -15.99 1.76 31.93
CA GLU A 498 -15.00 2.79 32.24
C GLU A 498 -14.17 2.47 33.49
N ARG A 499 -14.70 1.68 34.44
CA ARG A 499 -13.96 1.17 35.61
C ARG A 499 -12.69 0.41 35.26
N PHE A 500 -12.62 -0.12 34.04
CA PHE A 500 -11.43 -0.81 33.54
C PHE A 500 -10.39 0.18 33.02
N PHE A 501 -10.70 1.43 32.72
CA PHE A 501 -9.74 2.38 32.12
C PHE A 501 -9.42 3.56 33.04
N ASP A 502 -10.31 3.87 33.99
CA ASP A 502 -10.14 4.95 34.95
C ASP A 502 -9.26 4.56 36.16
N HIS A 503 -9.28 5.38 37.20
CA HIS A 503 -8.53 5.18 38.45
C HIS A 503 -8.77 3.83 39.16
N ARG A 504 -9.88 3.14 38.88
CA ARG A 504 -10.27 1.84 39.45
C ARG A 504 -9.62 0.66 38.72
N ARG A 505 -9.08 0.88 37.52
CA ARG A 505 -8.58 -0.13 36.56
C ARG A 505 -7.83 -1.31 37.18
N GLU A 506 -6.90 -1.08 38.08
CA GLU A 506 -6.04 -2.14 38.62
C GLU A 506 -6.84 -3.13 39.48
N HIS A 507 -7.77 -2.63 40.31
CA HIS A 507 -8.64 -3.49 41.08
C HIS A 507 -9.73 -4.13 40.19
N SER A 508 -10.32 -3.35 39.28
CA SER A 508 -11.37 -3.82 38.37
C SER A 508 -10.91 -4.93 37.43
N ARG A 509 -9.65 -4.88 36.96
CA ARG A 509 -9.10 -5.89 36.03
C ARG A 509 -8.58 -7.13 36.75
N THR A 510 -8.26 -7.03 38.05
CA THR A 510 -7.56 -8.09 38.80
C THR A 510 -8.51 -8.89 39.67
N ASP A 511 -8.48 -10.21 39.51
CA ASP A 511 -9.12 -11.16 40.40
C ASP A 511 -8.17 -11.55 41.54
N TRP A 512 -8.24 -10.79 42.63
CA TRP A 512 -7.38 -11.01 43.81
C TRP A 512 -7.66 -12.35 44.51
N ASP A 513 -8.89 -12.87 44.38
CA ASP A 513 -9.31 -14.12 45.01
C ASP A 513 -8.90 -15.34 44.18
N ASN A 514 -8.64 -15.15 42.88
CA ASN A 514 -8.16 -16.18 41.95
C ASN A 514 -6.69 -15.98 41.54
N GLY A 515 -5.83 -15.70 42.52
CA GLY A 515 -4.38 -15.64 42.32
C GLY A 515 -3.86 -14.46 41.50
N GLY A 516 -4.69 -13.42 41.30
CA GLY A 516 -4.32 -12.22 40.56
C GLY A 516 -4.54 -12.29 39.05
N LEU A 517 -5.26 -13.32 38.58
CA LEU A 517 -5.61 -13.50 37.18
C LEU A 517 -6.53 -12.37 36.66
N PRO A 518 -6.64 -12.18 35.32
CA PRO A 518 -7.62 -11.27 34.75
C PRO A 518 -9.05 -11.66 35.16
N ARG A 519 -9.87 -10.65 35.52
CA ARG A 519 -11.29 -10.88 35.77
C ARG A 519 -12.02 -11.32 34.49
N PRO A 520 -12.96 -12.29 34.56
CA PRO A 520 -13.72 -12.73 33.39
C PRO A 520 -14.47 -11.61 32.67
N GLU A 521 -15.00 -10.62 33.41
CA GLU A 521 -15.73 -9.50 32.82
C GLU A 521 -14.81 -8.61 31.97
N TRP A 522 -13.55 -8.45 32.38
CA TRP A 522 -12.55 -7.72 31.61
C TRP A 522 -12.24 -8.46 30.30
N GLU A 523 -11.99 -9.76 30.36
CA GLU A 523 -11.71 -10.56 29.16
C GLU A 523 -12.91 -10.64 28.22
N ALA A 524 -14.13 -10.72 28.74
CA ALA A 524 -15.36 -10.69 27.96
C ALA A 524 -15.49 -9.38 27.16
N LEU A 525 -15.20 -8.24 27.78
CA LEU A 525 -15.23 -6.93 27.11
C LEU A 525 -14.24 -6.86 25.94
N LEU A 526 -13.01 -7.34 26.15
CA LEU A 526 -11.98 -7.36 25.10
C LEU A 526 -12.33 -8.29 23.95
N ASN A 527 -12.93 -9.45 24.25
CA ASN A 527 -13.40 -10.40 23.26
C ASN A 527 -14.55 -9.82 22.42
N GLU A 528 -15.45 -9.07 23.05
CA GLU A 528 -16.54 -8.38 22.34
C GLU A 528 -15.99 -7.26 21.44
N ALA A 529 -15.05 -6.44 21.94
CA ALA A 529 -14.38 -5.42 21.13
C ALA A 529 -13.65 -6.03 19.92
N ARG A 530 -12.93 -7.16 20.14
CA ARG A 530 -12.31 -7.94 19.06
C ARG A 530 -13.34 -8.38 18.03
N ARG A 531 -14.47 -8.96 18.45
CA ARG A 531 -15.51 -9.46 17.56
C ARG A 531 -16.10 -8.34 16.69
N ARG A 532 -16.34 -7.17 17.26
CA ARG A 532 -16.82 -5.99 16.52
C ARG A 532 -15.78 -5.51 15.51
N ALA A 533 -14.51 -5.45 15.91
CA ALA A 533 -13.43 -5.01 15.02
C ALA A 533 -13.14 -6.01 13.89
N ASP A 534 -13.31 -7.31 14.15
CA ASP A 534 -13.19 -8.36 13.14
C ASP A 534 -14.32 -8.29 12.12
N LYS A 535 -15.55 -8.11 12.59
CA LYS A 535 -16.72 -7.90 11.73
C LYS A 535 -16.58 -6.64 10.86
N ALA A 536 -15.95 -5.60 11.38
CA ALA A 536 -15.70 -4.34 10.67
C ALA A 536 -14.46 -4.40 9.74
N GLY A 537 -13.75 -5.53 9.65
CA GLY A 537 -12.60 -5.69 8.76
C GLY A 537 -11.28 -5.09 9.26
N PHE A 538 -11.25 -4.47 10.45
CA PHE A 538 -10.04 -3.84 10.99
C PHE A 538 -9.14 -4.81 11.75
N TYR A 539 -9.71 -5.84 12.39
CA TYR A 539 -8.92 -6.71 13.26
C TYR A 539 -7.84 -7.49 12.51
N ARG A 540 -8.10 -7.91 11.27
CA ARG A 540 -7.19 -8.75 10.45
C ARG A 540 -6.33 -7.96 9.47
N LEU A 541 -6.31 -6.63 9.57
CA LEU A 541 -5.71 -5.72 8.60
C LEU A 541 -4.29 -6.12 8.15
N SER A 542 -3.45 -6.61 9.05
CA SER A 542 -2.07 -7.01 8.74
C SER A 542 -1.89 -8.39 8.10
N LEU A 543 -2.95 -9.19 8.00
CA LEU A 543 -2.89 -10.54 7.47
C LEU A 543 -3.05 -10.57 5.94
N PRO A 544 -2.66 -11.67 5.28
CA PRO A 544 -2.96 -11.90 3.87
C PRO A 544 -4.46 -11.91 3.58
N VAL A 545 -4.81 -11.56 2.33
CA VAL A 545 -6.20 -11.53 1.84
C VAL A 545 -6.88 -12.89 1.99
N GLU A 546 -6.14 -14.00 1.80
CA GLU A 546 -6.69 -15.36 1.99
C GLU A 546 -7.17 -15.66 3.42
N TYR A 547 -6.80 -14.82 4.40
CA TYR A 547 -7.25 -14.90 5.79
C TYR A 547 -8.22 -13.77 6.18
N GLY A 548 -8.70 -13.00 5.20
CA GLY A 548 -9.59 -11.84 5.39
C GLY A 548 -8.86 -10.57 5.84
N GLY A 549 -7.56 -10.47 5.56
CA GLY A 549 -6.76 -9.28 5.84
C GLY A 549 -6.51 -8.41 4.60
N GLN A 550 -5.68 -7.37 4.74
CA GLN A 550 -5.43 -6.36 3.70
C GLN A 550 -3.93 -6.23 3.32
N ASN A 551 -3.08 -7.18 3.72
CA ASN A 551 -1.63 -7.13 3.49
C ASN A 551 -0.95 -5.84 4.01
N LYS A 552 -1.51 -5.23 5.06
CA LYS A 552 -0.97 -4.01 5.66
C LYS A 552 0.06 -4.38 6.74
N GLY A 553 1.31 -4.57 6.32
CA GLY A 553 2.41 -5.09 7.15
C GLY A 553 2.82 -4.23 8.36
N ASN A 554 4.05 -4.45 8.83
CA ASN A 554 4.64 -3.80 10.00
C ASN A 554 4.59 -2.28 9.95
N LEU A 555 4.73 -1.64 8.78
CA LEU A 555 4.67 -0.18 8.65
C LEU A 555 3.30 0.35 9.08
N TRP A 556 2.23 -0.20 8.51
CA TRP A 556 0.86 0.18 8.84
C TRP A 556 0.53 -0.13 10.29
N MET A 557 0.94 -1.31 10.78
CA MET A 557 0.81 -1.67 12.19
C MET A 557 1.51 -0.67 13.11
N SER A 558 2.70 -0.20 12.73
CA SER A 558 3.45 0.78 13.52
C SER A 558 2.74 2.13 13.57
N VAL A 559 2.27 2.64 12.42
CA VAL A 559 1.52 3.91 12.34
C VAL A 559 0.24 3.85 13.16
N ILE A 560 -0.56 2.79 13.00
CA ILE A 560 -1.82 2.62 13.73
C ILE A 560 -1.57 2.50 15.23
N ARG A 561 -0.60 1.67 15.65
CA ARG A 561 -0.32 1.46 17.08
C ARG A 561 0.24 2.70 17.76
N GLU A 562 1.12 3.44 17.09
CA GLU A 562 1.59 4.73 17.58
C GLU A 562 0.42 5.70 17.75
N HIS A 563 -0.41 5.85 16.71
CA HIS A 563 -1.54 6.76 16.73
C HIS A 563 -2.54 6.42 17.85
N LEU A 564 -2.98 5.16 17.95
CA LEU A 564 -3.92 4.76 18.99
C LEU A 564 -3.32 4.93 20.40
N ALA A 565 -2.07 4.51 20.62
CA ALA A 565 -1.42 4.68 21.92
C ALA A 565 -1.25 6.16 22.32
N SER A 566 -1.14 7.08 21.34
CA SER A 566 -1.09 8.52 21.59
C SER A 566 -2.39 9.11 22.14
N LYS A 567 -3.51 8.38 22.08
CA LYS A 567 -4.79 8.77 22.69
C LYS A 567 -4.93 8.36 24.16
N GLY A 568 -3.97 7.62 24.71
CA GLY A 568 -4.01 7.16 26.10
C GLY A 568 -4.73 5.82 26.28
N LEU A 569 -5.27 5.58 27.47
CA LEU A 569 -5.96 4.34 27.81
C LEU A 569 -7.39 4.32 27.25
N GLY A 570 -7.77 3.23 26.60
CA GLY A 570 -9.14 2.99 26.16
C GLY A 570 -9.30 1.62 25.53
N LEU A 571 -10.55 1.21 25.34
CA LEU A 571 -10.90 -0.09 24.76
C LEU A 571 -10.42 -0.22 23.32
N PHE A 572 -10.28 0.88 22.58
CA PHE A 572 -9.75 0.88 21.22
C PHE A 572 -8.29 0.37 21.14
N ASN A 573 -7.51 0.55 22.21
CA ASN A 573 -6.11 0.14 22.32
C ASN A 573 -5.70 0.14 23.80
N ASP A 574 -5.87 -1.00 24.47
CA ASP A 574 -5.44 -1.13 25.86
C ASP A 574 -3.93 -1.35 25.94
N LEU A 575 -3.26 -0.47 26.69
CA LEU A 575 -1.82 -0.52 26.82
C LEU A 575 -1.36 -1.70 27.68
N GLN A 576 -2.20 -2.31 28.52
CA GLN A 576 -1.75 -3.32 29.48
C GLN A 576 -1.67 -4.75 28.92
N ASN A 577 -2.69 -5.18 28.19
CA ASN A 577 -2.75 -6.53 27.62
C ASN A 577 -2.55 -6.55 26.10
N GLU A 578 -2.11 -5.41 25.55
CA GLU A 578 -1.80 -5.21 24.14
C GLU A 578 -3.02 -5.33 23.21
N HIS A 579 -4.24 -5.39 23.77
CA HIS A 579 -5.48 -5.38 23.00
C HIS A 579 -5.57 -4.13 22.13
N SER A 580 -6.11 -4.31 20.92
CA SER A 580 -6.57 -3.21 20.08
C SER A 580 -7.59 -3.73 19.08
N VAL A 581 -8.34 -2.79 18.53
CA VAL A 581 -9.20 -2.99 17.37
C VAL A 581 -8.45 -3.47 16.14
N VAL A 582 -7.13 -3.24 16.06
CA VAL A 582 -6.27 -3.90 15.05
C VAL A 582 -5.45 -5.00 15.72
N GLY A 583 -5.69 -6.23 15.30
CA GLY A 583 -5.11 -7.44 15.88
C GLY A 583 -3.60 -7.51 15.72
N ASN A 584 -2.95 -8.19 16.66
CA ASN A 584 -1.55 -8.55 16.60
C ASN A 584 -1.43 -10.08 16.44
N PHE A 585 -0.76 -10.55 15.39
CA PHE A 585 -0.77 -11.97 15.03
C PHE A 585 0.63 -12.61 14.86
N PRO A 586 1.55 -12.45 15.82
CA PRO A 586 2.91 -12.97 15.69
C PRO A 586 2.93 -14.51 15.56
N THR A 587 1.98 -15.21 16.19
CA THR A 587 1.82 -16.66 16.05
C THR A 587 1.36 -17.10 14.66
N ILE A 588 0.50 -16.31 14.01
CA ILE A 588 0.09 -16.57 12.61
C ILE A 588 1.28 -16.31 11.70
N VAL A 589 2.06 -15.25 11.91
CA VAL A 589 3.27 -14.99 11.10
C VAL A 589 4.29 -16.14 11.22
N MET A 590 4.47 -16.69 12.42
CA MET A 590 5.29 -17.89 12.61
C MET A 590 4.72 -19.09 11.83
N LEU A 591 3.40 -19.32 11.88
CA LEU A 591 2.74 -20.42 11.16
C LEU A 591 2.87 -20.27 9.64
N LEU A 592 2.75 -19.05 9.11
CA LEU A 592 2.98 -18.75 7.69
C LEU A 592 4.43 -19.03 7.29
N SER A 593 5.39 -18.68 8.15
CA SER A 593 6.82 -18.77 7.85
C SER A 593 7.44 -20.16 8.06
N PHE A 594 6.90 -20.94 9.01
CA PHE A 594 7.52 -22.18 9.51
C PHE A 594 6.54 -23.34 9.72
N GLY A 595 5.24 -23.10 9.74
CA GLY A 595 4.24 -24.15 9.91
C GLY A 595 4.22 -25.07 8.71
N ASN A 596 3.96 -26.36 8.92
CA ASN A 596 3.64 -27.27 7.81
C ASN A 596 2.20 -27.06 7.33
N GLU A 597 1.81 -27.70 6.22
CA GLU A 597 0.47 -27.51 5.63
C GLU A 597 -0.67 -27.84 6.58
N ALA A 598 -0.60 -28.97 7.29
CA ALA A 598 -1.61 -29.38 8.25
C ALA A 598 -1.74 -28.36 9.40
N GLN A 599 -0.60 -27.91 9.94
CA GLN A 599 -0.56 -26.89 11.00
C GLN A 599 -1.15 -25.56 10.54
N ARG A 600 -0.86 -25.10 9.31
CA ARG A 600 -1.45 -23.86 8.77
C ARG A 600 -2.96 -23.99 8.60
N LYS A 601 -3.43 -25.12 8.04
CA LYS A 601 -4.85 -25.38 7.79
C LYS A 601 -5.67 -25.49 9.07
N GLU A 602 -5.09 -26.03 10.13
CA GLU A 602 -5.75 -26.16 11.44
C GLU A 602 -5.64 -24.89 12.27
N PHE A 603 -4.42 -24.40 12.51
CA PHE A 603 -4.18 -23.42 13.56
C PHE A 603 -4.46 -21.99 13.15
N ILE A 604 -4.27 -21.61 11.87
CA ILE A 604 -4.53 -20.23 11.45
C ILE A 604 -6.03 -19.92 11.51
N PRO A 605 -6.92 -20.69 10.86
CA PRO A 605 -8.37 -20.48 11.00
C PRO A 605 -8.84 -20.65 12.46
N GLY A 606 -8.25 -21.59 13.19
CA GLY A 606 -8.55 -21.80 14.61
C GLY A 606 -8.24 -20.59 15.49
N GLN A 607 -7.11 -19.90 15.26
CA GLN A 607 -6.74 -18.68 16.00
C GLN A 607 -7.67 -17.52 15.64
N LEU A 608 -7.99 -17.35 14.35
CA LEU A 608 -8.91 -16.29 13.90
C LEU A 608 -10.33 -16.49 14.45
N ALA A 609 -10.77 -17.73 14.60
CA ALA A 609 -12.04 -18.08 15.21
C ALA A 609 -12.03 -18.06 16.76
N GLY A 610 -10.89 -17.74 17.40
CA GLY A 610 -10.74 -17.77 18.85
C GLY A 610 -10.77 -19.17 19.49
N LYS A 611 -10.77 -20.25 18.69
CA LYS A 611 -10.77 -21.65 19.16
C LYS A 611 -9.38 -22.14 19.55
N VAL A 612 -8.35 -21.50 18.99
CA VAL A 612 -6.95 -21.81 19.28
C VAL A 612 -6.28 -20.61 19.93
N ILE A 613 -5.78 -20.81 21.15
CA ILE A 613 -5.03 -19.80 21.89
C ILE A 613 -3.68 -20.44 22.25
N MET A 614 -2.60 -19.88 21.72
CA MET A 614 -1.26 -20.42 21.87
C MET A 614 -0.42 -19.55 22.80
N THR A 615 0.24 -20.18 23.76
CA THR A 615 1.24 -19.51 24.61
C THR A 615 2.65 -19.77 24.11
N PHE A 616 3.60 -18.93 24.49
CA PHE A 616 4.99 -18.99 24.05
C PHE A 616 5.92 -19.38 25.21
N GLY A 617 6.27 -20.67 25.30
CA GLY A 617 7.07 -21.28 26.36
C GLY A 617 8.54 -21.45 25.98
N LEU A 618 9.28 -20.34 25.86
CA LEU A 618 10.74 -20.34 25.64
C LEU A 618 11.52 -20.28 26.95
N THR A 619 11.31 -19.20 27.71
CA THR A 619 12.02 -18.86 28.95
C THR A 619 11.86 -19.94 30.02
N GLU A 620 12.92 -20.16 30.78
CA GLU A 620 12.99 -21.12 31.89
C GLU A 620 13.41 -20.41 33.19
N PRO A 621 13.20 -21.01 34.37
CA PRO A 621 13.55 -20.40 35.65
C PRO A 621 14.99 -19.87 35.74
N ASP A 622 15.94 -20.63 35.19
CA ASP A 622 17.38 -20.32 35.24
C ASP A 622 17.91 -19.74 33.91
N HIS A 623 17.08 -19.68 32.85
CA HIS A 623 17.49 -19.30 31.49
C HIS A 623 16.49 -18.36 30.80
N GLY A 624 16.83 -17.07 30.75
CA GLY A 624 16.06 -16.03 30.03
C GLY A 624 16.81 -15.46 28.83
N SER A 625 17.65 -14.45 29.08
CA SER A 625 18.41 -13.71 28.06
C SER A 625 19.27 -14.61 27.15
N ASP A 626 19.78 -15.72 27.68
CA ASP A 626 20.48 -16.74 26.90
C ASP A 626 19.68 -18.05 26.82
N ALA A 627 18.74 -18.09 25.88
CA ALA A 627 17.93 -19.29 25.61
C ALA A 627 18.75 -20.49 25.08
N THR A 628 20.03 -20.31 24.71
CA THR A 628 20.88 -21.44 24.29
C THR A 628 21.21 -22.38 25.44
N HIS A 629 21.05 -21.95 26.69
CA HIS A 629 21.32 -22.76 27.87
C HIS A 629 20.09 -23.49 28.43
N LEU A 630 18.93 -23.41 27.75
CA LEU A 630 17.70 -24.06 28.19
C LEU A 630 17.91 -25.55 28.54
N GLU A 631 17.27 -25.97 29.61
CA GLU A 631 17.34 -27.28 30.26
C GLU A 631 16.17 -28.19 29.89
N THR A 632 15.07 -27.66 29.36
CA THR A 632 13.98 -28.51 28.88
C THR A 632 14.50 -29.40 27.76
N VAL A 633 14.38 -30.72 27.94
CA VAL A 633 14.83 -31.73 26.99
C VAL A 633 13.65 -32.43 26.35
N ALA A 634 13.81 -32.80 25.08
CA ALA A 634 12.87 -33.64 24.33
C ALA A 634 13.63 -34.87 23.84
N LYS A 635 13.37 -36.03 24.45
CA LYS A 635 14.01 -37.30 24.07
C LYS A 635 13.15 -38.06 23.07
N PRO A 636 13.71 -38.57 21.96
CA PRO A 636 12.96 -39.38 21.01
C PRO A 636 12.34 -40.61 21.70
N GLU A 637 11.06 -40.87 21.44
CA GLU A 637 10.34 -42.02 21.96
C GLU A 637 9.26 -42.47 20.97
N THR A 638 9.05 -43.79 20.85
CA THR A 638 7.95 -44.35 20.05
C THR A 638 6.90 -44.90 20.99
N ARG A 639 5.66 -44.38 20.93
CA ARG A 639 4.50 -44.93 21.66
C ARG A 639 3.47 -45.44 20.67
N ASN A 640 2.99 -46.67 20.88
CA ASN A 640 1.97 -47.30 20.04
C ASN A 640 2.31 -47.24 18.52
N GLY A 641 3.58 -47.44 18.17
CA GLY A 641 4.05 -47.37 16.78
C GLY A 641 4.24 -45.96 16.20
N VAL A 642 3.88 -44.89 16.93
CA VAL A 642 4.03 -43.49 16.50
C VAL A 642 5.34 -42.93 17.04
N LYS A 643 6.22 -42.49 16.13
CA LYS A 643 7.45 -41.77 16.49
C LYS A 643 7.11 -40.40 17.07
N GLY A 644 7.80 -40.02 18.13
CA GLY A 644 7.59 -38.76 18.81
C GLY A 644 8.71 -38.45 19.81
N PHE A 645 8.38 -37.63 20.80
CA PHE A 645 9.28 -37.16 21.83
C PHE A 645 8.59 -37.16 23.19
N VAL A 646 9.37 -37.35 24.25
CA VAL A 646 8.98 -37.06 25.63
C VAL A 646 9.73 -35.85 26.14
N LEU A 647 8.97 -34.85 26.58
CA LEU A 647 9.46 -33.56 27.06
C LEU A 647 9.48 -33.56 28.59
N ASN A 648 10.61 -33.11 29.15
CA ASN A 648 10.80 -32.91 30.58
C ASN A 648 11.53 -31.58 30.82
N GLY A 649 11.03 -30.77 31.74
CA GLY A 649 11.60 -29.45 32.02
C GLY A 649 10.63 -28.49 32.70
N ARG A 650 10.94 -27.20 32.65
CA ARG A 650 10.12 -26.11 33.23
C ARG A 650 10.17 -24.87 32.36
N LYS A 651 9.04 -24.19 32.23
CA LYS A 651 8.89 -22.89 31.58
C LYS A 651 8.45 -21.84 32.59
N LYS A 652 8.83 -20.58 32.32
CA LYS A 652 8.59 -19.44 33.19
C LYS A 652 8.10 -18.25 32.36
N TRP A 653 7.29 -17.39 32.96
CA TRP A 653 6.71 -16.19 32.34
C TRP A 653 5.81 -16.50 31.14
N GLN A 654 5.13 -17.64 31.15
CA GLN A 654 4.32 -18.09 30.03
C GLN A 654 2.92 -17.43 30.10
N THR A 655 2.80 -16.28 29.45
CA THR A 655 1.60 -15.42 29.38
C THR A 655 0.39 -16.17 28.80
N GLY A 656 -0.79 -15.97 29.37
CA GLY A 656 -2.07 -16.46 28.84
C GLY A 656 -2.39 -17.93 29.13
N MET A 657 -1.64 -18.59 30.02
CA MET A 657 -1.82 -20.03 30.30
C MET A 657 -3.18 -20.39 30.92
N HIS A 658 -3.90 -19.43 31.51
CA HIS A 658 -5.22 -19.65 32.11
C HIS A 658 -6.32 -19.93 31.07
N VAL A 659 -6.12 -19.49 29.82
CA VAL A 659 -7.06 -19.69 28.70
C VAL A 659 -6.45 -20.45 27.51
N ALA A 660 -5.19 -20.88 27.63
CA ALA A 660 -4.46 -21.55 26.57
C ALA A 660 -5.10 -22.86 26.13
N THR A 661 -5.26 -23.06 24.83
CA THR A 661 -5.60 -24.38 24.27
C THR A 661 -4.36 -25.14 23.84
N HIS A 662 -3.30 -24.42 23.47
CA HIS A 662 -2.02 -24.97 23.05
C HIS A 662 -0.84 -24.17 23.61
N CYS A 663 0.33 -24.78 23.64
CA CYS A 663 1.60 -24.20 24.05
C CYS A 663 2.62 -24.41 22.93
N ILE A 664 3.33 -23.35 22.55
CA ILE A 664 4.56 -23.46 21.77
C ILE A 664 5.69 -23.70 22.78
N LEU A 665 6.24 -24.90 22.81
CA LEU A 665 7.31 -25.30 23.74
C LEU A 665 8.64 -25.45 23.00
N PHE A 666 9.70 -24.89 23.57
CA PHE A 666 11.06 -25.05 23.04
C PHE A 666 11.84 -26.03 23.92
N ALA A 667 12.41 -27.06 23.31
CA ALA A 667 13.15 -28.09 24.03
C ALA A 667 14.39 -28.53 23.25
N ARG A 668 15.45 -28.89 23.98
CA ARG A 668 16.67 -29.43 23.42
C ARG A 668 16.45 -30.87 22.99
N THR A 669 16.55 -31.11 21.69
CA THR A 669 16.44 -32.45 21.08
C THR A 669 17.81 -33.05 20.74
N SER A 670 18.83 -32.21 20.59
CA SER A 670 20.20 -32.62 20.26
C SER A 670 21.22 -31.53 20.59
N GLY A 671 22.49 -31.79 20.31
CA GLY A 671 23.58 -30.84 20.52
C GLY A 671 23.96 -30.66 22.00
N ARG A 672 24.87 -29.72 22.26
CA ARG A 672 25.37 -29.42 23.61
C ARG A 672 24.67 -28.18 24.17
N VAL A 673 24.53 -28.11 25.49
CA VAL A 673 24.09 -26.88 26.20
C VAL A 673 24.95 -25.69 25.74
N GLY A 674 24.33 -24.52 25.57
CA GLY A 674 24.97 -23.32 25.03
C GLY A 674 25.10 -23.29 23.51
N SER A 675 24.72 -24.35 22.79
CA SER A 675 24.69 -24.35 21.33
C SER A 675 23.43 -23.66 20.82
N THR A 676 23.58 -22.81 19.80
CA THR A 676 22.48 -22.17 19.06
C THR A 676 21.63 -23.19 18.28
N ASN A 677 22.24 -24.30 17.86
CA ASN A 677 21.57 -25.42 17.21
C ASN A 677 21.22 -26.53 18.22
N GLY A 678 20.21 -27.33 17.90
CA GLY A 678 19.78 -28.49 18.69
C GLY A 678 18.53 -28.26 19.55
N ILE A 679 17.95 -27.07 19.49
CA ILE A 679 16.66 -26.71 20.11
C ILE A 679 15.57 -26.85 19.06
N THR A 680 14.46 -27.50 19.40
CA THR A 680 13.30 -27.69 18.52
C THR A 680 12.06 -27.04 19.16
N ALA A 681 11.21 -26.43 18.35
CA ALA A 681 9.92 -25.90 18.78
C ALA A 681 8.82 -26.95 18.56
N PHE A 682 7.83 -27.00 19.45
CA PHE A 682 6.71 -27.94 19.41
C PHE A 682 5.40 -27.19 19.66
N ILE A 683 4.34 -27.49 18.91
CA ILE A 683 2.98 -27.06 19.24
C ILE A 683 2.29 -28.20 19.99
N VAL A 684 1.94 -27.97 21.25
CA VAL A 684 1.45 -29.01 22.16
C VAL A 684 0.10 -28.60 22.75
N PRO A 685 -0.95 -29.45 22.74
CA PRO A 685 -2.18 -29.17 23.46
C PRO A 685 -1.91 -28.89 24.94
N ALA A 686 -2.49 -27.82 25.49
CA ALA A 686 -2.19 -27.35 26.85
C ALA A 686 -2.62 -28.36 27.94
N LYS A 687 -3.59 -29.24 27.62
CA LYS A 687 -4.08 -30.30 28.50
C LYS A 687 -3.37 -31.65 28.32
N THR A 688 -2.27 -31.70 27.56
CA THR A 688 -1.48 -32.94 27.42
C THR A 688 -1.01 -33.41 28.81
N PRO A 689 -1.21 -34.69 29.17
CA PRO A 689 -0.77 -35.23 30.46
C PRO A 689 0.70 -34.91 30.73
N GLY A 690 0.98 -34.41 31.93
CA GLY A 690 2.34 -34.01 32.33
C GLY A 690 2.62 -32.50 32.25
N ILE A 691 1.77 -31.72 31.58
CA ILE A 691 1.82 -30.25 31.62
C ILE A 691 1.05 -29.78 32.86
N LYS A 692 1.70 -28.99 33.72
CA LYS A 692 1.08 -28.43 34.92
C LYS A 692 1.46 -26.97 35.12
N VAL A 693 0.45 -26.12 35.31
CA VAL A 693 0.66 -24.75 35.81
C VAL A 693 0.94 -24.83 37.31
N GLU A 694 2.13 -24.38 37.72
CA GLU A 694 2.56 -24.41 39.13
C GLU A 694 2.17 -23.13 39.88
N SER A 695 2.26 -21.98 39.20
CA SER A 695 1.96 -20.66 39.78
C SER A 695 1.71 -19.64 38.68
N TYR A 696 1.05 -18.53 39.04
CA TYR A 696 1.05 -17.29 38.28
C TYR A 696 1.88 -16.23 39.02
N GLU A 697 2.66 -15.44 38.30
CA GLU A 697 3.65 -14.53 38.89
C GLU A 697 3.09 -13.14 39.16
N TRP A 698 3.22 -12.61 40.38
CA TRP A 698 2.74 -11.27 40.69
C TRP A 698 3.69 -10.21 40.15
N THR A 699 3.20 -9.34 39.26
CA THR A 699 4.01 -8.38 38.50
C THR A 699 3.82 -6.94 38.93
N PHE A 700 4.67 -6.04 38.43
CA PHE A 700 4.64 -4.60 38.74
C PHE A 700 3.30 -3.93 38.40
N ASN A 701 2.59 -4.48 37.42
CA ASN A 701 1.20 -4.19 37.10
C ASN A 701 0.36 -5.47 37.21
N MET A 702 -0.85 -5.35 37.76
CA MET A 702 -1.84 -6.44 37.83
C MET A 702 -3.06 -6.13 36.92
N PRO A 703 -3.82 -7.12 36.42
CA PRO A 703 -3.65 -8.57 36.62
C PRO A 703 -2.38 -9.13 35.99
N THR A 704 -2.05 -10.34 36.41
CA THR A 704 -0.98 -11.15 35.83
C THR A 704 -1.53 -12.46 35.30
N ASP A 705 -1.04 -12.89 34.15
CA ASP A 705 -1.36 -14.14 33.48
C ASP A 705 -0.08 -14.92 33.12
N HIS A 706 1.03 -14.56 33.73
CA HIS A 706 2.35 -15.14 33.49
C HIS A 706 2.56 -16.40 34.33
N ALA A 707 2.45 -17.58 33.72
CA ALA A 707 2.58 -18.84 34.44
C ALA A 707 4.03 -19.34 34.57
N THR A 708 4.29 -20.05 35.67
CA THR A 708 5.32 -21.09 35.74
C THR A 708 4.69 -22.43 35.36
N VAL A 709 5.26 -23.13 34.39
CA VAL A 709 4.74 -24.42 33.89
C VAL A 709 5.79 -25.51 34.07
N SER A 710 5.43 -26.65 34.66
CA SER A 710 6.25 -27.85 34.70
C SER A 710 5.84 -28.83 33.61
N LEU A 711 6.83 -29.54 33.07
CA LEU A 711 6.67 -30.58 32.06
C LEU A 711 7.25 -31.86 32.63
N LYS A 712 6.41 -32.85 32.89
CA LYS A 712 6.81 -34.18 33.37
C LYS A 712 6.29 -35.26 32.43
N ASP A 713 7.19 -35.90 31.73
CA ASP A 713 6.91 -37.00 30.80
C ASP A 713 5.84 -36.67 29.74
N VAL A 714 5.85 -35.42 29.26
CA VAL A 714 4.90 -34.91 28.26
C VAL A 714 5.22 -35.52 26.91
N TRP A 715 4.40 -36.46 26.44
CA TRP A 715 4.59 -37.11 25.14
C TRP A 715 3.91 -36.34 24.01
N VAL A 716 4.63 -36.19 22.90
CA VAL A 716 4.14 -35.55 21.68
C VAL A 716 4.55 -36.35 20.44
N PRO A 717 3.69 -36.50 19.43
CA PRO A 717 4.08 -37.13 18.16
C PRO A 717 5.05 -36.22 17.38
N SER A 718 5.81 -36.79 16.44
CA SER A 718 6.72 -35.99 15.59
C SER A 718 6.00 -34.92 14.75
N THR A 719 4.69 -35.07 14.52
CA THR A 719 3.85 -34.06 13.85
C THR A 719 3.67 -32.78 14.68
N ALA A 720 3.97 -32.82 15.99
CA ALA A 720 3.96 -31.65 16.86
C ALA A 720 5.17 -30.72 16.64
N ILE A 721 6.22 -31.16 15.94
CA ILE A 721 7.37 -30.31 15.63
C ILE A 721 6.91 -29.09 14.82
N PHE A 722 7.34 -27.91 15.24
CA PHE A 722 7.04 -26.64 14.59
C PHE A 722 8.30 -26.04 13.95
N GLY A 723 8.29 -25.90 12.63
CA GLY A 723 9.45 -25.47 11.86
C GLY A 723 10.54 -26.53 11.72
N PRO A 724 11.72 -26.14 11.20
CA PRO A 724 12.81 -27.08 10.97
C PRO A 724 13.34 -27.66 12.30
N PRO A 725 13.48 -29.00 12.42
CA PRO A 725 14.07 -29.63 13.58
C PRO A 725 15.42 -29.00 13.93
N THR A 726 15.74 -28.89 15.22
CA THR A 726 16.99 -28.33 15.77
C THR A 726 17.23 -26.84 15.52
N SER A 727 16.32 -26.14 14.83
CA SER A 727 16.41 -24.71 14.50
C SER A 727 15.31 -23.86 15.16
N GLY A 728 14.83 -24.29 16.33
CA GLY A 728 13.73 -23.65 17.05
C GLY A 728 14.02 -22.20 17.46
N LEU A 729 15.29 -21.83 17.72
CA LEU A 729 15.61 -20.43 18.06
C LEU A 729 15.38 -19.46 16.89
N SER A 730 15.54 -19.90 15.65
CA SER A 730 15.19 -19.07 14.47
C SER A 730 13.69 -18.93 14.32
N VAL A 731 12.92 -19.99 14.63
CA VAL A 731 11.45 -19.91 14.72
C VAL A 731 11.03 -18.89 15.79
N ALA A 732 11.70 -18.90 16.95
CA ALA A 732 11.48 -17.92 18.01
C ALA A 732 11.84 -16.49 17.60
N GLN A 733 12.92 -16.26 16.84
CA GLN A 733 13.26 -14.90 16.39
C GLN A 733 12.13 -14.26 15.61
N ALA A 734 11.35 -15.05 14.86
CA ALA A 734 10.30 -14.47 14.05
C ALA A 734 9.19 -13.79 14.87
N PHE A 735 8.76 -14.48 15.93
CA PHE A 735 7.88 -13.91 16.94
C PHE A 735 8.43 -12.61 17.55
N LEU A 736 9.72 -12.63 17.91
CA LEU A 736 10.35 -11.53 18.63
C LEU A 736 10.52 -10.28 17.75
N HIS A 737 10.86 -10.41 16.47
CA HIS A 737 11.08 -9.24 15.60
C HIS A 737 9.80 -8.45 15.34
N ASP A 738 8.70 -9.14 15.02
CA ASP A 738 7.39 -8.48 14.81
C ASP A 738 6.87 -7.84 16.11
N ASN A 739 7.01 -8.53 17.25
CA ASN A 739 6.59 -7.95 18.53
C ASN A 739 7.45 -6.75 18.94
N ARG A 740 8.76 -6.78 18.70
CA ARG A 740 9.66 -5.68 19.05
C ARG A 740 9.32 -4.38 18.34
N ILE A 741 9.01 -4.43 17.05
CA ILE A 741 8.68 -3.23 16.28
C ILE A 741 7.31 -2.68 16.69
N ARG A 742 6.33 -3.56 16.94
CA ARG A 742 5.02 -3.19 17.49
C ARG A 742 5.13 -2.56 18.88
N GLN A 743 5.90 -3.15 19.78
CA GLN A 743 6.16 -2.60 21.12
C GLN A 743 6.84 -1.23 21.04
N ALA A 744 7.76 -1.06 20.09
CA ALA A 744 8.40 0.24 19.86
C ALA A 744 7.37 1.31 19.45
N ALA A 745 6.50 0.99 18.48
CA ALA A 745 5.43 1.89 18.05
C ALA A 745 4.44 2.24 19.17
N SER A 746 4.00 1.24 19.94
CA SER A 746 3.10 1.44 21.09
C SER A 746 3.75 2.33 22.16
N SER A 747 5.03 2.10 22.46
CA SER A 747 5.78 2.91 23.43
C SER A 747 5.96 4.34 22.96
N LEU A 748 6.22 4.56 21.67
CA LEU A 748 6.34 5.88 21.07
C LEU A 748 5.01 6.66 21.16
N GLY A 749 3.88 6.00 20.88
CA GLY A 749 2.56 6.60 21.04
C GLY A 749 2.26 6.96 22.49
N ALA A 750 2.52 6.05 23.43
CA ALA A 750 2.32 6.32 24.86
C ALA A 750 3.25 7.44 25.40
N ALA A 751 4.48 7.54 24.89
CA ALA A 751 5.39 8.66 25.17
C ALA A 751 4.78 9.98 24.67
N THR A 752 4.29 9.98 23.43
CA THR A 752 3.61 11.14 22.81
C THR A 752 2.43 11.61 23.64
N PHE A 753 1.57 10.69 24.10
CA PHE A 753 0.46 11.00 25.00
C PHE A 753 0.94 11.71 26.28
N CYS A 754 1.98 11.16 26.94
CA CYS A 754 2.53 11.72 28.18
C CYS A 754 3.07 13.15 27.97
N ILE A 755 3.77 13.39 26.87
CA ILE A 755 4.33 14.69 26.51
C ILE A 755 3.21 15.69 26.22
N GLN A 756 2.24 15.32 25.38
CA GLN A 756 1.14 16.20 24.98
C GLN A 756 0.25 16.60 26.16
N GLU A 757 -0.13 15.65 27.03
CA GLU A 757 -0.88 15.97 28.24
C GLU A 757 -0.09 16.87 29.18
N SER A 758 1.23 16.69 29.27
CA SER A 758 2.11 17.55 30.07
C SER A 758 2.20 18.97 29.53
N ILE A 759 2.30 19.13 28.21
CA ILE A 759 2.29 20.46 27.57
C ILE A 759 0.94 21.15 27.81
N LYS A 760 -0.17 20.44 27.63
CA LYS A 760 -1.53 20.95 27.88
C LYS A 760 -1.67 21.41 29.33
N TYR A 761 -1.36 20.54 30.28
CA TYR A 761 -1.42 20.86 31.71
C TYR A 761 -0.50 22.04 32.08
N ALA A 762 0.70 22.11 31.50
CA ALA A 762 1.64 23.19 31.77
C ALA A 762 1.14 24.56 31.27
N LYS A 763 0.39 24.60 30.16
CA LYS A 763 -0.24 25.84 29.65
C LYS A 763 -1.36 26.34 30.58
N ASP A 764 -2.11 25.41 31.18
CA ASP A 764 -3.29 25.75 31.98
C ASP A 764 -2.97 26.04 33.45
N ARG A 765 -2.04 25.29 34.06
CA ARG A 765 -1.78 25.33 35.50
C ARG A 765 -0.94 26.56 35.91
N LYS A 766 -1.44 27.36 36.86
CA LYS A 766 -0.85 28.65 37.28
C LYS A 766 -0.64 28.79 38.80
N PRO A 767 0.23 27.98 39.45
CA PRO A 767 0.35 27.97 40.91
C PRO A 767 0.99 29.24 41.47
N PHE A 768 1.78 29.96 40.65
CA PHE A 768 2.44 31.22 41.01
C PHE A 768 1.95 32.39 40.14
N GLY A 769 0.67 32.38 39.75
CA GLY A 769 0.05 33.43 38.93
C GLY A 769 0.37 33.42 37.43
N LYS A 770 1.39 32.68 36.99
CA LYS A 770 1.72 32.44 35.57
C LYS A 770 1.70 30.94 35.23
N ALA A 771 1.45 30.64 33.95
CA ALA A 771 1.42 29.26 33.45
C ALA A 771 2.76 28.55 33.69
N LEU A 772 2.73 27.26 34.06
CA LEU A 772 3.93 26.44 34.20
C LEU A 772 4.76 26.42 32.91
N ALA A 773 4.10 26.53 31.75
CA ALA A 773 4.72 26.57 30.43
C ALA A 773 5.74 27.72 30.25
N TRP A 774 5.76 28.74 31.11
CA TRP A 774 6.78 29.81 31.09
C TRP A 774 8.08 29.45 31.81
N ASN A 775 8.14 28.32 32.51
CA ASN A 775 9.31 27.92 33.27
C ASN A 775 10.18 26.96 32.46
N GLN A 776 11.43 27.33 32.21
CA GLN A 776 12.38 26.52 31.43
C GLN A 776 12.61 25.11 32.02
N GLY A 777 12.54 24.97 33.35
CA GLY A 777 12.61 23.65 34.02
C GLY A 777 11.44 22.71 33.68
N ILE A 778 10.35 23.24 33.11
CA ILE A 778 9.24 22.47 32.53
C ILE A 778 9.43 22.32 31.01
N GLN A 779 9.80 23.39 30.32
CA GLN A 779 9.97 23.40 28.86
C GLN A 779 11.07 22.45 28.38
N PHE A 780 12.31 22.62 28.85
CA PHE A 780 13.47 21.93 28.26
C PHE A 780 13.35 20.41 28.33
N PRO A 781 12.94 19.79 29.45
CA PRO A 781 12.78 18.35 29.49
C PRO A 781 11.69 17.82 28.55
N LEU A 782 10.59 18.58 28.36
CA LEU A 782 9.53 18.19 27.43
C LEU A 782 9.97 18.35 25.97
N VAL A 783 10.75 19.39 25.66
CA VAL A 783 11.33 19.62 24.33
C VAL A 783 12.28 18.49 23.96
N GLU A 784 13.20 18.09 24.86
CA GLU A 784 14.12 16.97 24.61
C GLU A 784 13.38 15.66 24.31
N LEU A 785 12.37 15.32 25.12
CA LEU A 785 11.55 14.13 24.90
C LEU A 785 10.76 14.18 23.59
N LEU A 786 10.26 15.37 23.21
CA LEU A 786 9.56 15.57 21.94
C LEU A 786 10.52 15.39 20.76
N THR A 787 11.71 15.98 20.80
CA THR A 787 12.73 15.78 19.76
C THR A 787 13.12 14.31 19.62
N GLN A 788 13.29 13.59 20.74
CA GLN A 788 13.55 12.15 20.71
C GLN A 788 12.39 11.34 20.12
N THR A 789 11.16 11.76 20.38
CA THR A 789 9.95 11.16 19.79
C THR A 789 9.99 11.28 18.25
N GLU A 790 10.29 12.45 17.71
CA GLU A 790 10.39 12.66 16.25
C GLU A 790 11.47 11.79 15.61
N MET A 791 12.68 11.76 16.19
CA MET A 791 13.77 10.93 15.68
C MET A 791 13.41 9.45 15.67
N LEU A 792 12.77 8.98 16.74
CA LEU A 792 12.45 7.57 16.90
C LEU A 792 11.27 7.12 16.03
N ARG A 793 10.31 8.02 15.77
CA ARG A 793 9.22 7.81 14.81
C ARG A 793 9.76 7.44 13.43
N LEU A 794 10.72 8.22 12.93
CA LEU A 794 11.37 7.96 11.65
C LEU A 794 12.09 6.62 11.66
N LEU A 795 12.88 6.33 12.71
CA LEU A 795 13.60 5.06 12.83
C LEU A 795 12.67 3.84 12.87
N ILE A 796 11.57 3.89 13.65
CA ILE A 796 10.59 2.81 13.76
C ILE A 796 9.92 2.56 12.42
N ARG A 797 9.33 3.60 11.81
CA ARG A 797 8.56 3.44 10.57
C ARG A 797 9.44 2.97 9.42
N LYS A 798 10.67 3.51 9.32
CA LYS A 798 11.66 3.02 8.36
C LYS A 798 11.99 1.55 8.58
N THR A 799 12.30 1.15 9.81
CA THR A 799 12.65 -0.25 10.12
C THR A 799 11.48 -1.18 9.81
N ALA A 800 10.25 -0.77 10.13
CA ALA A 800 9.04 -1.49 9.80
C ALA A 800 8.83 -1.66 8.28
N ASN A 801 9.09 -0.61 7.50
CA ASN A 801 9.06 -0.70 6.04
C ASN A 801 10.16 -1.62 5.47
N ASP A 802 11.39 -1.51 6.01
CA ASP A 802 12.50 -2.40 5.63
C ASP A 802 12.09 -3.87 5.91
N MET A 803 11.42 -4.15 7.03
CA MET A 803 10.90 -5.48 7.36
C MET A 803 9.87 -5.98 6.34
N ASP A 804 8.91 -5.14 5.96
CA ASP A 804 7.85 -5.49 5.00
C ASP A 804 8.38 -5.75 3.58
N SER A 805 9.55 -5.19 3.26
CA SER A 805 10.18 -5.33 1.94
C SER A 805 10.99 -6.63 1.77
N MET A 806 11.03 -7.51 2.79
CA MET A 806 11.77 -8.76 2.72
C MET A 806 11.06 -9.93 3.40
N PRO A 807 11.36 -11.18 3.00
CA PRO A 807 10.85 -12.34 3.72
C PRO A 807 11.29 -12.31 5.18
N HIS A 808 10.44 -12.77 6.08
CA HIS A 808 10.70 -12.72 7.52
C HIS A 808 12.03 -13.39 7.92
N ARG A 809 12.41 -14.49 7.25
CA ARG A 809 13.69 -15.18 7.48
C ARG A 809 14.94 -14.31 7.18
N ASP A 810 14.79 -13.29 6.36
CA ASP A 810 15.86 -12.35 6.03
C ASP A 810 15.96 -11.21 7.06
N VAL A 811 14.84 -10.82 7.67
CA VAL A 811 14.79 -9.81 8.74
C VAL A 811 15.75 -10.18 9.87
N GLU A 812 15.72 -11.45 10.31
CA GLU A 812 16.59 -11.96 11.37
C GLU A 812 18.09 -11.72 11.07
N LYS A 813 18.49 -11.83 9.82
CA LYS A 813 19.90 -11.75 9.40
C LYS A 813 20.32 -10.32 9.09
N LYS A 814 19.42 -9.52 8.50
CA LYS A 814 19.73 -8.23 7.89
C LYS A 814 19.35 -7.02 8.76
N LEU A 815 18.30 -7.11 9.57
CA LEU A 815 17.70 -5.95 10.26
C LEU A 815 17.62 -6.10 11.79
N THR A 816 18.16 -7.19 12.35
CA THR A 816 18.06 -7.49 13.78
C THR A 816 18.58 -6.35 14.68
N ASP A 817 19.63 -5.65 14.25
CA ASP A 817 20.19 -4.48 14.92
C ASP A 817 19.23 -3.29 14.87
N LYS A 818 18.65 -2.96 13.71
CA LYS A 818 17.69 -1.85 13.58
C LYS A 818 16.42 -2.08 14.40
N VAL A 819 15.88 -3.31 14.37
CA VAL A 819 14.72 -3.69 15.21
C VAL A 819 15.06 -3.59 16.69
N SER A 820 16.28 -3.99 17.09
CA SER A 820 16.78 -3.87 18.46
C SER A 820 16.87 -2.39 18.87
N MET A 821 17.44 -1.52 18.02
CA MET A 821 17.53 -0.07 18.26
C MET A 821 16.17 0.56 18.50
N CYS A 822 15.18 0.25 17.65
CA CYS A 822 13.81 0.73 17.80
C CYS A 822 13.24 0.34 19.16
N ASN A 823 13.34 -0.95 19.52
CA ASN A 823 12.71 -1.48 20.71
C ASN A 823 13.28 -0.87 22.00
N TYR A 824 14.60 -0.95 22.23
CA TYR A 824 15.13 -0.49 23.51
C TYR A 824 15.02 1.04 23.68
N TRP A 825 15.19 1.84 22.62
CA TRP A 825 15.05 3.29 22.73
C TRP A 825 13.60 3.70 22.97
N ALA A 826 12.62 3.07 22.32
CA ALA A 826 11.22 3.43 22.47
C ALA A 826 10.70 3.10 23.87
N ASN A 827 11.06 1.93 24.38
CA ASN A 827 10.64 1.48 25.70
C ASN A 827 11.26 2.37 26.80
N ARG A 828 12.51 2.83 26.60
CA ARG A 828 13.18 3.80 27.48
C ARG A 828 12.49 5.16 27.44
N LEU A 829 12.29 5.72 26.24
CA LEU A 829 11.65 7.02 26.02
C LEU A 829 10.26 7.09 26.65
N CYS A 830 9.46 6.03 26.53
CA CYS A 830 8.14 5.96 27.13
C CYS A 830 8.20 6.03 28.67
N CYS A 831 9.12 5.28 29.30
CA CYS A 831 9.30 5.35 30.75
C CYS A 831 9.75 6.75 31.21
N GLU A 832 10.69 7.36 30.50
CA GLU A 832 11.18 8.72 30.80
C GLU A 832 10.08 9.78 30.61
N SER A 833 9.26 9.62 29.57
CA SER A 833 8.13 10.51 29.29
C SER A 833 7.01 10.39 30.32
N ALA A 834 6.68 9.17 30.73
CA ALA A 834 5.69 8.92 31.78
C ALA A 834 6.14 9.46 33.14
N ASP A 835 7.41 9.22 33.51
CA ASP A 835 8.01 9.77 34.73
C ASP A 835 8.02 11.31 34.71
N ARG A 836 8.42 11.91 33.57
CA ARG A 836 8.37 13.35 33.38
C ARG A 836 6.93 13.90 33.49
N ALA A 837 5.95 13.19 32.94
CA ALA A 837 4.56 13.60 33.02
C ALA A 837 4.03 13.60 34.45
N ILE A 838 4.40 12.61 35.27
CA ILE A 838 4.14 12.59 36.71
C ILE A 838 4.73 13.85 37.37
N GLN A 839 6.00 14.15 37.07
CA GLN A 839 6.70 15.30 37.65
C GLN A 839 6.08 16.65 37.26
N VAL A 840 5.67 16.83 36.00
CA VAL A 840 5.03 18.07 35.49
C VAL A 840 3.65 18.29 36.12
N HIS A 841 2.90 17.21 36.33
CA HIS A 841 1.58 17.27 36.94
C HIS A 841 1.62 17.31 38.48
N GLY A 842 2.77 17.05 39.10
CA GLY A 842 2.92 17.02 40.55
C GLY A 842 1.97 16.01 41.20
N GLY A 843 1.29 16.41 42.29
CA GLY A 843 0.44 15.51 43.07
C GLY A 843 -0.67 14.81 42.26
N VAL A 844 -1.27 15.46 41.26
CA VAL A 844 -2.29 14.79 40.42
C VAL A 844 -1.69 13.78 39.46
N GLY A 845 -0.46 14.01 38.99
CA GLY A 845 0.30 13.08 38.16
C GLY A 845 0.68 11.80 38.90
N TYR A 846 0.90 11.89 40.21
CA TYR A 846 1.13 10.75 41.09
C TYR A 846 -0.15 9.93 41.40
N SER A 847 -1.33 10.49 41.13
CA SER A 847 -2.61 9.82 41.39
C SER A 847 -3.04 8.93 40.22
N ARG A 848 -3.83 7.89 40.49
CA ARG A 848 -4.42 7.03 39.44
C ARG A 848 -5.47 7.72 38.57
N HIS A 849 -5.89 8.94 38.91
CA HIS A 849 -6.78 9.75 38.06
C HIS A 849 -6.08 10.24 36.79
N LYS A 850 -4.75 10.21 36.75
CA LYS A 850 -3.98 10.28 35.51
C LYS A 850 -3.38 8.90 35.20
N PRO A 851 -3.23 8.54 33.91
CA PRO A 851 -2.77 7.20 33.53
C PRO A 851 -1.24 7.07 33.52
N PHE A 852 -0.47 8.12 33.79
CA PHE A 852 1.00 8.12 33.65
C PHE A 852 1.69 7.04 34.49
N GLU A 853 1.23 6.82 35.73
CA GLU A 853 1.77 5.76 36.59
C GLU A 853 1.55 4.37 35.97
N HIS A 854 0.41 4.16 35.32
CA HIS A 854 0.07 2.89 34.68
C HIS A 854 0.90 2.70 33.40
N ILE A 855 1.04 3.76 32.59
CA ILE A 855 1.91 3.77 31.40
C ILE A 855 3.34 3.42 31.80
N TYR A 856 3.88 4.05 32.85
CA TYR A 856 5.21 3.76 33.37
C TYR A 856 5.35 2.30 33.79
N ARG A 857 4.46 1.81 34.67
CA ARG A 857 4.55 0.44 35.20
C ARG A 857 4.45 -0.62 34.11
N HIS A 858 3.55 -0.42 33.15
CA HIS A 858 3.40 -1.35 32.04
C HIS A 858 4.61 -1.31 31.10
N HIS A 859 5.01 -0.13 30.61
CA HIS A 859 6.12 -0.05 29.65
C HIS A 859 7.48 -0.35 30.26
N ARG A 860 7.61 -0.28 31.60
CA ARG A 860 8.78 -0.80 32.31
C ARG A 860 9.02 -2.28 32.06
N ARG A 861 7.95 -3.07 31.83
CA ARG A 861 8.03 -4.48 31.40
C ARG A 861 8.68 -4.63 30.03
N TYR A 862 8.39 -3.76 29.07
CA TYR A 862 8.97 -3.83 27.71
C TYR A 862 10.48 -3.57 27.68
N ARG A 863 11.05 -2.97 28.72
CA ARG A 863 12.52 -2.90 28.90
C ARG A 863 13.16 -4.25 29.28
N ILE A 864 12.34 -5.29 29.51
CA ILE A 864 12.75 -6.64 29.95
C ILE A 864 12.26 -7.70 28.96
N THR A 865 10.99 -7.64 28.55
CA THR A 865 10.39 -8.62 27.64
C THR A 865 10.86 -8.46 26.21
N GLU A 866 10.72 -9.51 25.40
CA GLU A 866 11.30 -9.60 24.05
C GLU A 866 12.84 -9.42 24.01
N GLY A 867 13.49 -9.53 25.17
CA GLY A 867 14.92 -9.35 25.42
C GLY A 867 15.21 -8.02 26.13
N SER A 868 15.99 -8.07 27.21
CA SER A 868 16.33 -6.86 27.98
C SER A 868 17.04 -5.81 27.13
N GLU A 869 17.02 -4.55 27.57
CA GLU A 869 17.75 -3.48 26.87
C GLU A 869 19.22 -3.85 26.60
N GLU A 870 19.89 -4.46 27.57
CA GLU A 870 21.28 -4.90 27.44
C GLU A 870 21.43 -5.99 26.37
N VAL A 871 20.45 -6.89 26.24
CA VAL A 871 20.42 -7.90 25.17
C VAL A 871 20.22 -7.24 23.81
N GLN A 872 19.33 -6.25 23.71
CA GLN A 872 19.13 -5.49 22.46
C GLN A 872 20.41 -4.73 22.07
N MET A 873 21.04 -4.04 23.03
CA MET A 873 22.30 -3.34 22.82
C MET A 873 23.43 -4.30 22.43
N ARG A 874 23.49 -5.48 23.05
CA ARG A 874 24.44 -6.54 22.66
C ARG A 874 24.21 -7.00 21.23
N LYS A 875 22.96 -7.15 20.76
CA LYS A 875 22.65 -7.50 19.37
C LYS A 875 23.15 -6.44 18.39
N VAL A 876 22.92 -5.16 18.71
CA VAL A 876 23.44 -4.03 17.92
C VAL A 876 24.96 -4.09 17.85
N ALA A 877 25.64 -4.21 19.00
CA ALA A 877 27.09 -4.31 19.05
C ALA A 877 27.62 -5.51 18.24
N PHE A 878 26.97 -6.67 18.36
CA PHE A 878 27.38 -7.88 17.64
C PHE A 878 27.35 -7.69 16.12
N LYS A 879 26.36 -6.96 15.60
CA LYS A 879 26.23 -6.64 14.18
C LYS A 879 27.24 -5.57 13.75
N VAL A 880 27.27 -4.42 14.43
CA VAL A 880 28.07 -3.25 14.05
C VAL A 880 29.57 -3.53 14.13
N PHE A 881 30.02 -4.25 15.16
CA PHE A 881 31.43 -4.60 15.34
C PHE A 881 31.83 -5.92 14.65
N GLY A 882 30.92 -6.57 13.92
CA GLY A 882 31.23 -7.83 13.21
C GLY A 882 31.70 -8.95 14.14
N LEU A 883 31.20 -9.02 15.38
CA LEU A 883 31.74 -9.91 16.41
C LEU A 883 31.63 -11.40 16.06
N SER A 884 30.67 -11.81 15.21
CA SER A 884 30.62 -13.19 14.70
C SER A 884 31.84 -13.55 13.88
N GLU A 885 32.28 -12.65 13.00
CA GLU A 885 33.39 -12.89 12.10
C GLU A 885 34.71 -12.83 12.87
N LEU A 886 34.83 -11.90 13.82
CA LEU A 886 35.97 -11.85 14.75
C LEU A 886 36.08 -13.13 15.59
N ALA A 887 34.96 -13.63 16.13
CA ALA A 887 34.97 -14.88 16.92
C ALA A 887 35.30 -16.12 16.06
N LYS A 888 34.82 -16.17 14.81
CA LYS A 888 35.20 -17.23 13.85
C LYS A 888 36.68 -17.17 13.52
N ALA A 889 37.20 -15.98 13.20
CA ALA A 889 38.60 -15.76 12.89
C ALA A 889 39.50 -16.16 14.06
N GLN A 890 39.16 -15.80 15.30
CA GLN A 890 39.88 -16.23 16.50
C GLN A 890 39.85 -17.75 16.69
N LYS A 891 38.69 -18.40 16.52
CA LYS A 891 38.60 -19.87 16.61
C LYS A 891 39.40 -20.58 15.51
N GLN A 892 39.49 -19.97 14.33
CA GLN A 892 40.27 -20.52 13.22
C GLN A 892 41.77 -20.32 13.47
N ALA A 893 42.19 -19.15 13.96
CA ALA A 893 43.56 -18.88 14.38
C ALA A 893 44.01 -19.75 15.56
N ALA A 894 43.10 -20.13 16.48
CA ALA A 894 43.40 -21.04 17.58
C ALA A 894 43.42 -22.53 17.19
N LYS A 895 42.94 -22.87 15.98
CA LYS A 895 42.97 -24.23 15.42
C LYS A 895 44.19 -24.45 14.52
N LEU A 896 44.73 -23.39 13.95
CA LEU A 896 46.03 -23.34 13.28
C LEU A 896 47.14 -23.30 14.34
#